data_AF-A0A4U7BBP1-F1
#
_entry.id   AF-A0A4U7BBP1-F1
#
_cell.length_a   1.000
_cell.length_b   1.000
_cell.length_c   1.000
_cell.angle_alpha   90.00
_cell.angle_beta   90.00
_cell.angle_gamma   90.00
#
_symmetry.space_group_name_H-M   'P 1'
#
loop_
_entity.id
_entity.type
_entity.pdbx_description
1 polymer ?
#
loop_
_entity_poly.entity_id
_entity_poly.type
_entity_poly.pdbx_seq_one_letter_code
_entity_poly.pdbx_strand_id
1 'polypeptide(L)'
;MEQQYDIRVSSSHGGSNTVRCHMHIHTPKQEGSLFRLVSLRLSRMTFSMGDMKVAECHFQYTGADKCDEWPLSSIASNGLRNAFQSVVSKLSQKDSICNTALGLLIPATNGYMLRNDLLQKRFQSCRLPVTILDFTRPRQAVTGFSQEKPWISIEILESAIGAFIPTSDLSGTVEDSTRFFELLNEEIGGRLSHSVILPQPLPRLCLALVEGRPHPDVSDACKGPLAAAAALGIDLVVLDSQDHWLCSSDHRSKIKQFIECDLNVDDALPNRIVEAVHKSGQDVHGIITFADRYLDATAKASAALGKLTYPPESIAICTDKSKTRAVAASDGAKHVVLNGMIDKVCVVGSTFSETDYPLIIKPTRGHSSEGVSLAWNEDGVYDQISKLKSISPDRPLIIEPYIDGPEVDANFVMIDGEVIFSEINDDFPSSAESSGTTDTPSFAEVSTILPSKLPAEELVMLRSDLADMLRDIGFSNGVFHVEARVQNSRVAYTTKGDDLDLRETKRQTTEDPRTFLVEINARTPGHQESFAVDAMYGIDYYALYMLLAAQRACMRESDRAVLEAAIRALAVPVEPSHQYGTHLVFVSATHGGIFKRAELLPTDVNMVWWRTMLQEGDIMEDPKISHKWPFVACFVVQATTLGEKGREEVKRMGQLIRQNFRYDIS
;
A
#
# COMPACT_ATOMS: atom_id res chain seq x y z
N MET A 1 14.00 24.15 -24.42
CA MET A 1 15.00 24.29 -25.50
C MET A 1 14.60 23.36 -26.62
N GLU A 2 14.53 23.85 -27.87
CA GLU A 2 14.10 23.05 -29.01
C GLU A 2 15.28 22.74 -29.94
N GLN A 3 15.40 21.47 -30.33
CA GLN A 3 16.41 20.98 -31.26
C GLN A 3 15.80 20.00 -32.24
N GLN A 4 16.26 20.04 -33.49
CA GLN A 4 15.77 19.15 -34.53
C GLN A 4 16.82 18.09 -34.88
N TYR A 5 16.36 16.85 -34.99
CA TYR A 5 17.14 15.70 -35.42
C TYR A 5 16.36 14.98 -36.54
N ASP A 6 17.06 14.51 -37.56
CA ASP A 6 16.49 13.57 -38.53
C ASP A 6 16.90 12.15 -38.11
N ILE A 7 15.93 11.27 -37.91
CA ILE A 7 16.15 9.85 -37.58
C ILE A 7 15.95 9.03 -38.86
N ARG A 8 17.03 8.49 -39.43
CA ARG A 8 16.92 7.53 -40.54
C ARG A 8 16.58 6.15 -39.99
N VAL A 9 15.57 5.50 -40.54
CA VAL A 9 15.12 4.16 -40.16
C VAL A 9 15.32 3.23 -41.35
N SER A 10 16.15 2.20 -41.18
CA SER A 10 16.43 1.21 -42.23
C SER A 10 15.64 -0.10 -42.01
N SER A 11 15.24 -0.73 -43.10
CA SER A 11 14.54 -2.01 -43.13
C SER A 11 15.52 -3.16 -43.31
N SER A 12 15.20 -4.31 -42.73
CA SER A 12 15.95 -5.56 -42.93
C SER A 12 15.92 -6.05 -44.39
N HIS A 13 15.08 -5.47 -45.26
CA HIS A 13 14.90 -5.82 -46.67
C HIS A 13 15.47 -4.75 -47.63
N GLY A 14 16.29 -3.80 -47.13
CA GLY A 14 17.02 -2.84 -47.98
C GLY A 14 16.29 -1.54 -48.33
N GLY A 15 15.16 -1.24 -47.70
CA GLY A 15 14.49 0.07 -47.79
C GLY A 15 14.93 1.02 -46.67
N SER A 16 15.07 2.32 -46.94
CA SER A 16 15.34 3.33 -45.90
C SER A 16 14.25 4.39 -45.91
N ASN A 17 13.76 4.77 -44.73
CA ASN A 17 12.80 5.83 -44.50
C ASN A 17 13.40 6.87 -43.54
N THR A 18 12.96 8.12 -43.62
CA THR A 18 13.40 9.16 -42.69
C THR A 18 12.23 9.60 -41.82
N VAL A 19 12.37 9.43 -40.50
CA VAL A 19 11.47 9.96 -39.47
C VAL A 19 12.09 11.24 -38.93
N ARG A 20 11.38 12.37 -38.99
CA ARG A 20 11.87 13.60 -38.35
C ARG A 20 11.57 13.53 -36.86
N CYS A 21 12.54 13.87 -36.03
CA CYS A 21 12.39 13.96 -34.60
C CYS A 21 12.69 15.38 -34.12
N HIS A 22 11.67 16.05 -33.59
CA HIS A 22 11.83 17.30 -32.88
C HIS A 22 12.02 16.97 -31.40
N MET A 23 13.21 17.23 -30.87
CA MET A 23 13.51 17.04 -29.46
C MET A 23 13.33 18.36 -28.70
N HIS A 24 12.53 18.33 -27.65
CA HIS A 24 12.26 19.46 -26.80
C HIS A 24 12.54 19.11 -25.34
N ILE A 25 13.50 19.79 -24.72
CA ILE A 25 13.68 19.70 -23.27
C ILE A 25 12.69 20.64 -22.61
N HIS A 26 11.80 20.06 -21.81
CA HIS A 26 10.98 20.81 -20.88
C HIS A 26 11.85 21.15 -19.67
N THR A 27 12.24 22.41 -19.58
CA THR A 27 12.80 22.93 -18.33
C THR A 27 11.66 22.98 -17.30
N PRO A 28 11.84 22.36 -16.12
CA PRO A 28 10.87 22.47 -15.04
C PRO A 28 10.58 23.95 -14.76
N LYS A 29 9.31 24.29 -14.50
CA LYS A 29 8.93 25.67 -14.12
C LYS A 29 9.52 26.09 -12.76
N GLN A 30 9.96 25.13 -11.95
CA GLN A 30 10.52 25.36 -10.62
C GLN A 30 12.03 25.11 -10.59
N GLU A 31 12.76 26.08 -10.03
CA GLU A 31 14.16 25.97 -9.66
C GLU A 31 14.31 24.90 -8.56
N GLY A 32 15.22 23.92 -8.74
CA GLY A 32 15.41 22.82 -7.78
C GLY A 32 14.71 21.49 -8.11
N SER A 33 14.07 21.34 -9.27
CA SER A 33 13.45 20.07 -9.69
C SER A 33 14.46 18.91 -9.72
N LEU A 34 14.09 17.79 -9.11
CA LEU A 34 14.90 16.58 -8.98
C LEU A 34 14.98 15.76 -10.28
N PHE A 35 13.99 15.94 -11.15
CA PHE A 35 13.90 15.28 -12.44
C PHE A 35 13.59 16.30 -13.54
N ARG A 36 13.97 15.96 -14.78
CA ARG A 36 13.68 16.73 -15.98
C ARG A 36 12.96 15.86 -16.99
N LEU A 37 11.98 16.43 -17.67
CA LEU A 37 11.27 15.77 -18.77
C LEU A 37 11.86 16.21 -20.11
N VAL A 38 12.36 15.25 -20.88
CA VAL A 38 12.73 15.47 -22.27
C VAL A 38 11.64 14.89 -23.14
N SER A 39 10.96 15.73 -23.91
CA SER A 39 9.99 15.25 -24.90
C SER A 39 10.64 15.12 -26.27
N LEU A 40 10.28 14.05 -26.94
CA LEU A 40 10.66 13.74 -28.30
C LEU A 40 9.38 13.67 -29.10
N ARG A 41 9.21 14.54 -30.08
CA ARG A 41 8.11 14.52 -31.03
C ARG A 41 8.61 13.90 -32.31
N LEU A 42 7.95 12.84 -32.76
CA LEU A 42 8.34 12.13 -33.97
C LEU A 42 7.25 12.30 -35.01
N SER A 43 7.65 12.76 -36.19
CA SER A 43 6.78 12.99 -37.35
C SER A 43 7.32 12.21 -38.55
N ARG A 44 6.45 11.43 -39.19
CA ARG A 44 6.79 10.66 -40.40
C ARG A 44 6.82 11.60 -41.63
N MET A 45 7.88 11.52 -42.45
CA MET A 45 8.06 12.43 -43.60
C MET A 45 7.90 11.81 -45.00
N THR A 46 7.85 10.47 -45.16
CA THR A 46 7.79 9.81 -46.48
C THR A 46 6.74 8.68 -46.58
N PHE A 47 6.13 8.53 -47.77
CA PHE A 47 5.13 7.52 -48.16
C PHE A 47 5.77 6.23 -48.72
N SER A 48 5.09 5.08 -48.54
CA SER A 48 5.40 3.68 -48.99
C SER A 48 6.33 2.87 -48.05
N MET A 49 6.14 1.59 -47.68
CA MET A 49 5.07 0.57 -47.76
C MET A 49 5.41 -0.54 -46.72
N GLY A 50 4.39 -1.24 -46.19
CA GLY A 50 4.49 -2.61 -45.66
C GLY A 50 5.04 -2.82 -44.23
N ASP A 51 4.67 -3.96 -43.63
CA ASP A 51 5.07 -4.43 -42.29
C ASP A 51 6.60 -4.55 -42.14
N MET A 52 7.25 -3.43 -41.79
CA MET A 52 8.67 -3.39 -41.51
C MET A 52 8.95 -3.77 -40.06
N LYS A 53 9.80 -4.78 -39.84
CA LYS A 53 10.59 -4.87 -38.62
C LYS A 53 11.72 -3.83 -38.69
N VAL A 54 11.70 -2.86 -37.79
CA VAL A 54 12.76 -1.84 -37.65
C VAL A 54 14.08 -2.55 -37.38
N ALA A 55 15.04 -2.47 -38.31
CA ALA A 55 16.33 -3.15 -38.18
C ALA A 55 17.35 -2.25 -37.48
N GLU A 56 17.50 -0.99 -37.94
CA GLU A 56 18.37 0.02 -37.34
C GLU A 56 17.74 1.42 -37.49
N CYS A 57 17.94 2.31 -36.50
CA CYS A 57 17.72 3.75 -36.71
C CYS A 57 18.98 4.53 -36.38
N HIS A 58 19.26 5.56 -37.17
CA HIS A 58 20.40 6.46 -37.02
C HIS A 58 19.90 7.87 -36.69
N PHE A 59 20.36 8.44 -35.59
CA PHE A 59 20.10 9.85 -35.27
C PHE A 59 21.11 10.73 -36.02
N GLN A 60 20.62 11.78 -36.69
CA GLN A 60 21.42 12.80 -37.35
C GLN A 60 20.98 14.19 -36.87
N TYR A 61 21.87 14.94 -36.22
CA TYR A 61 21.59 16.32 -35.82
C TYR A 61 21.67 17.26 -37.02
N THR A 62 20.68 18.15 -37.20
CA THR A 62 20.59 19.01 -38.40
C THR A 62 21.22 20.40 -38.22
N GLY A 63 21.79 20.71 -37.04
CA GLY A 63 22.18 22.07 -36.65
C GLY A 63 23.68 22.38 -36.50
N ALA A 64 24.61 21.52 -36.94
CA ALA A 64 26.05 21.80 -36.89
C ALA A 64 26.84 21.15 -38.05
N ASP A 65 27.98 21.75 -38.41
CA ASP A 65 28.89 21.33 -39.50
C ASP A 65 29.53 19.94 -39.34
N LYS A 66 29.19 19.19 -38.29
CA LYS A 66 29.60 17.79 -38.07
C LYS A 66 28.38 16.89 -37.93
N CYS A 67 28.34 15.90 -38.81
CA CYS A 67 27.32 14.88 -38.90
C CYS A 67 27.75 13.67 -38.07
N ASP A 68 27.34 13.60 -36.80
CA ASP A 68 27.48 12.37 -36.03
C ASP A 68 26.26 11.48 -36.33
N GLU A 69 26.47 10.36 -37.01
CA GLU A 69 25.45 9.30 -37.18
C GLU A 69 25.55 8.32 -36.01
N TRP A 70 24.43 8.05 -35.33
CA TRP A 70 24.41 7.20 -34.14
C TRP A 70 23.36 6.09 -34.23
N PRO A 71 23.76 4.81 -34.34
CA PRO A 71 22.82 3.71 -34.48
C PRO A 71 22.12 3.39 -33.15
N LEU A 72 20.82 3.06 -33.16
CA LEU A 72 20.07 2.60 -31.97
C LEU A 72 20.75 1.44 -31.24
N SER A 73 21.51 0.60 -31.97
CA SER A 73 22.28 -0.51 -31.41
C SER A 73 23.36 -0.05 -30.43
N SER A 74 23.87 1.19 -30.55
CA SER A 74 24.85 1.74 -29.62
C SER A 74 24.26 2.25 -28.30
N ILE A 75 22.93 2.39 -28.19
CA ILE A 75 22.29 2.71 -26.90
C ILE A 75 22.48 1.53 -25.95
N ALA A 76 23.15 1.76 -24.82
CA ALA A 76 23.37 0.72 -23.80
C ALA A 76 22.07 0.30 -23.09
N SER A 77 21.13 1.23 -22.90
CA SER A 77 19.86 0.97 -22.22
C SER A 77 18.88 0.19 -23.10
N ASN A 78 18.65 -1.09 -22.75
CA ASN A 78 17.61 -1.93 -23.38
C ASN A 78 16.22 -1.30 -23.27
N GLY A 79 15.88 -0.70 -22.12
CA GLY A 79 14.58 -0.08 -21.90
C GLY A 79 14.34 1.08 -22.87
N LEU A 80 15.34 1.96 -23.00
CA LEU A 80 15.29 3.07 -23.94
C LEU A 80 15.18 2.58 -25.39
N ARG A 81 15.99 1.58 -25.78
CA ARG A 81 15.90 0.97 -27.12
C ARG A 81 14.51 0.44 -27.41
N ASN A 82 13.93 -0.31 -26.49
CA ASN A 82 12.60 -0.90 -26.64
C ASN A 82 11.51 0.18 -26.70
N ALA A 83 11.61 1.24 -25.90
CA ALA A 83 10.69 2.37 -25.94
C ALA A 83 10.71 3.07 -27.30
N PHE A 84 11.91 3.39 -27.81
CA PHE A 84 12.06 3.96 -29.16
C PHE A 84 11.53 3.02 -30.24
N GLN A 85 11.88 1.73 -30.19
CA GLN A 85 11.39 0.74 -31.16
C GLN A 85 9.86 0.66 -31.15
N SER A 86 9.23 0.66 -29.97
CA SER A 86 7.77 0.64 -29.84
C SER A 86 7.11 1.86 -30.50
N VAL A 87 7.63 3.06 -30.21
CA VAL A 87 7.12 4.32 -30.76
C VAL A 87 7.32 4.39 -32.28
N VAL A 88 8.49 4.01 -32.79
CA VAL A 88 8.78 3.99 -34.24
C VAL A 88 7.91 2.95 -34.96
N SER A 89 7.69 1.78 -34.36
CA SER A 89 6.84 0.72 -34.93
C SER A 89 5.38 1.17 -35.05
N LYS A 90 4.86 1.89 -34.04
CA LYS A 90 3.52 2.50 -34.10
C LYS A 90 3.39 3.52 -35.23
N LEU A 91 4.44 4.31 -35.49
CA LEU A 91 4.45 5.26 -36.61
C LEU A 91 4.48 4.57 -37.99
N SER A 92 5.21 3.46 -38.11
CA SER A 92 5.34 2.75 -39.39
C SER A 92 4.05 2.05 -39.83
N GLN A 93 3.22 1.63 -38.86
CA GLN A 93 1.95 0.92 -39.11
C GLN A 93 0.81 1.84 -39.59
N LYS A 94 0.98 3.16 -39.59
CA LYS A 94 -0.08 4.09 -40.03
C LYS A 94 0.10 4.54 -41.47
N ASP A 95 -1.00 4.51 -42.21
CA ASP A 95 -1.08 4.92 -43.62
C ASP A 95 -1.17 6.45 -43.82
N SER A 96 -1.44 7.21 -42.75
CA SER A 96 -1.54 8.68 -42.75
C SER A 96 -0.41 9.36 -41.99
N ILE A 97 -0.21 10.66 -42.20
CA ILE A 97 0.69 11.49 -41.38
C ILE A 97 0.21 11.39 -39.94
N CYS A 98 1.05 10.83 -39.08
CA CYS A 98 0.80 10.75 -37.64
C CYS A 98 1.99 11.34 -36.88
N ASN A 99 1.66 12.07 -35.82
CA ASN A 99 2.61 12.54 -34.83
C ASN A 99 2.50 11.61 -33.63
N THR A 100 3.64 11.18 -33.11
CA THR A 100 3.71 10.51 -31.81
C THR A 100 4.72 11.23 -30.95
N ALA A 101 4.73 10.89 -29.67
CA ALA A 101 5.70 11.47 -28.77
C ALA A 101 6.21 10.48 -27.73
N LEU A 102 7.38 10.79 -27.18
CA LEU A 102 8.05 10.03 -26.15
C LEU A 102 8.56 11.02 -25.10
N GLY A 103 8.13 10.88 -23.87
CA GLY A 103 8.70 11.60 -22.72
C GLY A 103 9.77 10.74 -22.06
N LEU A 104 10.95 11.28 -21.82
CA LEU A 104 12.03 10.63 -21.08
C LEU A 104 12.28 11.37 -19.78
N LEU A 105 12.36 10.63 -18.69
CA LEU A 105 12.65 11.18 -17.37
C LEU A 105 14.15 11.09 -17.10
N ILE A 106 14.77 12.24 -16.89
CA ILE A 106 16.20 12.38 -16.64
C ILE A 106 16.44 12.85 -15.19
N PRO A 107 17.33 12.21 -14.43
CA PRO A 107 17.67 12.66 -13.09
C PRO A 107 18.47 13.97 -13.14
N ALA A 108 18.27 14.85 -12.16
CA ALA A 108 19.04 16.10 -12.03
C ALA A 108 20.36 15.90 -11.27
N THR A 109 20.48 14.83 -10.47
CA THR A 109 21.63 14.56 -9.61
C THR A 109 22.23 13.17 -9.85
N ASN A 110 23.53 13.05 -9.61
CA ASN A 110 24.20 11.76 -9.56
C ASN A 110 23.75 10.98 -8.33
N GLY A 111 23.78 9.64 -8.42
CA GLY A 111 23.58 8.77 -7.26
C GLY A 111 23.19 7.37 -7.66
N TYR A 112 22.35 6.73 -6.84
CA TYR A 112 21.95 5.35 -7.01
C TYR A 112 20.44 5.18 -6.86
N MET A 113 19.83 4.43 -7.78
CA MET A 113 18.40 4.16 -7.73
C MET A 113 18.04 3.25 -6.56
N LEU A 114 17.05 3.68 -5.77
CA LEU A 114 16.54 2.91 -4.64
C LEU A 114 15.72 1.68 -5.08
N ARG A 115 14.86 1.84 -6.09
CA ARG A 115 13.96 0.80 -6.61
C ARG A 115 13.90 0.81 -8.13
N ASN A 116 13.42 -0.28 -8.73
CA ASN A 116 13.37 -0.48 -10.19
C ASN A 116 12.01 -0.22 -10.85
N ASP A 117 10.98 0.10 -10.07
CA ASP A 117 9.59 0.30 -10.47
C ASP A 117 9.05 1.65 -9.98
N LEU A 118 9.94 2.64 -9.83
CA LEU A 118 9.62 3.97 -9.29
C LEU A 118 8.43 4.60 -10.03
N LEU A 119 8.49 4.63 -11.36
CA LEU A 119 7.48 5.32 -12.16
C LEU A 119 6.18 4.54 -12.15
N GLN A 120 6.23 3.22 -12.34
CA GLN A 120 5.05 2.36 -12.23
C GLN A 120 4.33 2.55 -10.89
N LYS A 121 5.08 2.63 -9.79
CA LYS A 121 4.54 2.84 -8.44
C LYS A 121 3.92 4.24 -8.29
N ARG A 122 4.70 5.30 -8.52
CA ARG A 122 4.28 6.69 -8.26
C ARG A 122 3.18 7.20 -9.20
N PHE A 123 3.06 6.61 -10.39
CA PHE A 123 2.06 6.98 -11.40
C PHE A 123 0.94 5.96 -11.57
N GLN A 124 0.80 4.98 -10.67
CA GLN A 124 -0.30 4.00 -10.74
C GLN A 124 -1.68 4.67 -10.81
N SER A 125 -1.87 5.81 -10.13
CA SER A 125 -3.10 6.61 -10.15
C SER A 125 -3.06 7.78 -11.14
N CYS A 126 -2.08 7.84 -12.05
CA CYS A 126 -2.00 8.89 -13.06
C CYS A 126 -3.15 8.75 -14.06
N ARG A 127 -3.82 9.87 -14.34
CA ARG A 127 -4.99 9.91 -15.23
C ARG A 127 -4.64 10.21 -16.67
N LEU A 128 -3.39 10.57 -16.95
CA LEU A 128 -2.96 10.77 -18.31
C LEU A 128 -2.97 9.44 -19.07
N PRO A 129 -3.42 9.43 -20.35
CA PRO A 129 -3.41 8.24 -21.19
C PRO A 129 -1.97 7.93 -21.62
N VAL A 130 -1.21 7.29 -20.73
CA VAL A 130 0.23 7.08 -20.89
C VAL A 130 0.65 5.68 -20.46
N THR A 131 1.50 5.05 -21.27
CA THR A 131 2.25 3.85 -20.91
C THR A 131 3.55 4.28 -20.24
N ILE A 132 3.86 3.67 -19.10
CA ILE A 132 4.98 4.05 -18.25
C ILE A 132 5.99 2.91 -18.23
N LEU A 133 7.25 3.24 -18.43
CA LEU A 133 8.36 2.29 -18.46
C LEU A 133 9.46 2.74 -17.50
N ASP A 134 9.86 1.85 -16.60
CA ASP A 134 11.07 2.02 -15.80
C ASP A 134 12.27 1.36 -16.52
N PHE A 135 13.42 2.04 -16.53
CA PHE A 135 14.65 1.56 -17.16
C PHE A 135 15.73 1.14 -16.16
N THR A 136 15.46 1.33 -14.88
CA THR A 136 16.47 1.20 -13.84
C THR A 136 16.42 -0.15 -13.12
N ARG A 137 17.50 -0.48 -12.44
CA ARG A 137 17.59 -1.62 -11.51
C ARG A 137 17.89 -1.09 -10.11
N PRO A 138 17.58 -1.85 -9.05
CA PRO A 138 17.93 -1.43 -7.70
C PRO A 138 19.45 -1.30 -7.60
N ARG A 139 19.94 -0.28 -6.91
CA ARG A 139 21.37 0.03 -6.74
C ARG A 139 22.09 0.46 -8.02
N GLN A 140 21.37 0.69 -9.14
CA GLN A 140 21.98 1.17 -10.37
C GLN A 140 22.48 2.61 -10.18
N ALA A 141 23.74 2.86 -10.55
CA ALA A 141 24.28 4.22 -10.60
C ALA A 141 23.59 5.01 -11.71
N VAL A 142 23.23 6.26 -11.41
CA VAL A 142 22.63 7.21 -12.34
C VAL A 142 23.45 8.49 -12.37
N THR A 143 23.53 9.06 -13.57
CA THR A 143 24.25 10.31 -13.82
C THR A 143 23.23 11.42 -13.98
N GLY A 144 23.29 12.40 -13.10
CA GLY A 144 22.47 13.60 -13.17
C GLY A 144 22.89 14.48 -14.33
N PHE A 145 21.90 15.07 -14.99
CA PHE A 145 22.15 16.03 -16.06
C PHE A 145 22.05 17.46 -15.53
N SER A 146 23.22 18.13 -15.45
CA SER A 146 23.31 19.58 -15.27
C SER A 146 23.42 20.27 -16.63
N GLN A 147 22.66 21.33 -16.82
CA GLN A 147 22.59 22.07 -18.07
C GLN A 147 23.83 22.96 -18.24
N GLU A 148 24.91 22.41 -18.78
CA GLU A 148 26.14 23.17 -19.10
C GLU A 148 26.30 23.45 -20.60
N LYS A 149 25.71 22.64 -21.48
CA LYS A 149 25.83 22.78 -22.94
C LYS A 149 24.58 23.38 -23.58
N PRO A 150 24.71 24.21 -24.64
CA PRO A 150 23.58 24.75 -25.40
C PRO A 150 23.09 23.77 -26.48
N TRP A 151 23.23 22.45 -26.27
CA TRP A 151 22.63 21.41 -27.11
C TRP A 151 22.48 20.11 -26.33
N ILE A 152 21.61 19.24 -26.82
CA ILE A 152 21.29 17.96 -26.21
C ILE A 152 22.25 16.92 -26.78
N SER A 153 23.25 16.49 -26.01
CA SER A 153 24.03 15.32 -26.39
C SER A 153 23.23 14.05 -26.18
N ILE A 154 23.51 13.02 -26.98
CA ILE A 154 22.77 11.78 -26.88
C ILE A 154 23.03 11.01 -25.59
N GLU A 155 24.16 11.30 -24.94
CA GLU A 155 24.52 10.88 -23.58
C GLU A 155 23.41 11.23 -22.57
N ILE A 156 22.66 12.32 -22.82
CA ILE A 156 21.52 12.72 -21.99
C ILE A 156 20.39 11.69 -22.11
N LEU A 157 20.13 11.16 -23.31
CA LEU A 157 19.12 10.12 -23.49
C LEU A 157 19.52 8.83 -22.77
N GLU A 158 20.82 8.49 -22.75
CA GLU A 158 21.34 7.33 -22.03
C GLU A 158 21.20 7.45 -20.50
N SER A 159 21.12 8.67 -19.97
CA SER A 159 20.87 8.93 -18.55
C SER A 159 19.39 8.77 -18.15
N ALA A 160 18.49 8.51 -19.09
CA ALA A 160 17.08 8.34 -18.81
C ALA A 160 16.81 7.15 -17.87
N ILE A 161 16.03 7.40 -16.83
CA ILE A 161 15.64 6.39 -15.84
C ILE A 161 14.28 5.76 -16.15
N GLY A 162 13.53 6.36 -17.07
CA GLY A 162 12.26 5.81 -17.54
C GLY A 162 11.63 6.65 -18.65
N ALA A 163 10.48 6.20 -19.13
CA ALA A 163 9.77 6.80 -20.23
C ALA A 163 8.24 6.82 -20.06
N PHE A 164 7.63 7.78 -20.75
CA PHE A 164 6.21 8.03 -20.84
C PHE A 164 5.80 8.04 -22.31
N ILE A 165 4.96 7.10 -22.72
CA ILE A 165 4.51 6.94 -24.10
C ILE A 165 2.98 7.15 -24.14
N PRO A 166 2.46 8.19 -24.81
CA PRO A 166 1.02 8.37 -24.98
C PRO A 166 0.36 7.10 -25.54
N THR A 167 -0.77 6.69 -24.94
CA THR A 167 -1.52 5.50 -25.39
C THR A 167 -2.40 5.80 -26.59
N SER A 168 -2.93 7.02 -26.67
CA SER A 168 -3.67 7.52 -27.83
C SER A 168 -2.75 8.27 -28.80
N ASP A 169 -3.15 8.30 -30.06
CA ASP A 169 -2.53 9.22 -31.01
C ASP A 169 -2.80 10.65 -30.58
N LEU A 170 -1.73 11.43 -30.47
CA LEU A 170 -1.84 12.88 -30.34
C LEU A 170 -2.33 13.38 -31.71
N SER A 171 -3.64 13.46 -31.86
CA SER A 171 -4.32 13.69 -33.13
C SER A 171 -4.04 15.10 -33.68
N GLY A 172 -2.96 15.25 -34.43
CA GLY A 172 -2.88 16.20 -35.54
C GLY A 172 -2.11 17.51 -35.33
N THR A 173 -1.86 18.00 -34.12
CA THR A 173 -1.18 19.31 -33.94
C THR A 173 -0.03 19.29 -32.94
N VAL A 174 0.92 20.22 -33.13
CA VAL A 174 2.03 20.51 -32.21
C VAL A 174 1.48 20.96 -30.84
N GLU A 175 0.32 21.60 -30.83
CA GLU A 175 -0.36 22.14 -29.65
C GLU A 175 -0.83 21.01 -28.73
N ASP A 176 -1.46 19.96 -29.26
CA ASP A 176 -1.93 18.80 -28.47
C ASP A 176 -0.77 18.08 -27.77
N SER A 177 0.34 17.90 -28.48
CA SER A 177 1.56 17.32 -27.89
C SER A 177 2.17 18.24 -26.84
N THR A 178 2.13 19.56 -27.05
CA THR A 178 2.62 20.54 -26.07
C THR A 178 1.79 20.44 -24.80
N ARG A 179 0.47 20.43 -24.93
CA ARG A 179 -0.45 20.35 -23.82
C ARG A 179 -0.29 19.05 -23.04
N PHE A 180 -0.14 17.91 -23.72
CA PHE A 180 0.11 16.62 -23.07
C PHE A 180 1.37 16.67 -22.21
N PHE A 181 2.49 17.19 -22.72
CA PHE A 181 3.74 17.25 -21.96
C PHE A 181 3.73 18.31 -20.86
N GLU A 182 2.95 19.38 -20.98
CA GLU A 182 2.70 20.30 -19.87
C GLU A 182 2.01 19.58 -18.71
N LEU A 183 0.92 18.86 -19.00
CA LEU A 183 0.20 18.07 -17.99
C LEU A 183 1.07 16.96 -17.41
N LEU A 184 1.85 16.26 -18.24
CA LEU A 184 2.77 15.23 -17.75
C LEU A 184 3.86 15.83 -16.84
N ASN A 185 4.34 17.03 -17.16
CA ASN A 185 5.31 17.71 -16.31
C ASN A 185 4.71 18.17 -14.97
N GLU A 186 3.41 18.50 -14.94
CA GLU A 186 2.67 18.75 -13.69
C GLU A 186 2.55 17.46 -12.86
N GLU A 187 2.19 16.34 -13.48
CA GLU A 187 2.13 15.02 -12.82
C GLU A 187 3.50 14.59 -12.26
N ILE A 188 4.59 14.82 -13.02
CA ILE A 188 5.96 14.56 -12.55
C ILE A 188 6.28 15.41 -11.32
N GLY A 189 5.94 16.70 -11.33
CA GLY A 189 6.18 17.60 -10.20
C GLY A 189 5.43 17.16 -8.94
N GLY A 190 4.18 16.71 -9.07
CA GLY A 190 3.37 16.25 -7.94
C GLY A 190 3.70 14.85 -7.43
N ARG A 191 4.13 13.94 -8.30
CA ARG A 191 4.36 12.53 -7.94
C ARG A 191 5.79 12.19 -7.60
N LEU A 192 6.74 13.03 -8.02
CA LEU A 192 8.17 12.89 -7.79
C LEU A 192 8.74 14.15 -7.09
N SER A 193 8.00 14.72 -6.14
CA SER A 193 8.40 15.89 -5.37
C SER A 193 9.58 15.65 -4.42
N HIS A 194 9.97 14.38 -4.22
CA HIS A 194 11.12 14.00 -3.40
C HIS A 194 12.05 13.02 -4.12
N SER A 195 13.33 13.04 -3.73
CA SER A 195 14.37 12.26 -4.41
C SER A 195 14.37 10.83 -3.91
N VAL A 196 14.32 9.88 -4.84
CA VAL A 196 14.59 8.46 -4.57
C VAL A 196 15.97 8.02 -5.06
N ILE A 197 16.82 9.00 -5.42
CA ILE A 197 18.21 8.80 -5.81
C ILE A 197 19.06 8.97 -4.55
N LEU A 198 19.68 7.88 -4.12
CA LEU A 198 20.53 7.85 -2.94
C LEU A 198 21.97 8.28 -3.26
N PRO A 199 22.69 8.89 -2.32
CA PRO A 199 24.10 9.24 -2.50
C PRO A 199 25.02 8.01 -2.55
N GLN A 200 24.58 6.88 -1.98
CA GLN A 200 25.28 5.59 -1.97
C GLN A 200 24.29 4.48 -2.32
N PRO A 201 24.75 3.36 -2.90
CA PRO A 201 23.84 2.26 -3.24
C PRO A 201 23.26 1.65 -1.96
N LEU A 202 21.98 1.27 -2.00
CA LEU A 202 21.36 0.48 -0.94
C LEU A 202 22.25 -0.75 -0.62
N PRO A 203 22.51 -1.06 0.66
CA PRO A 203 23.21 -2.29 1.03
C PRO A 203 22.45 -3.51 0.49
N ARG A 204 23.17 -4.60 0.22
CA ARG A 204 22.51 -5.86 -0.15
C ARG A 204 21.89 -6.44 1.11
N LEU A 205 20.57 -6.48 1.16
CA LEU A 205 19.82 -6.97 2.30
C LEU A 205 19.32 -8.38 2.06
N CYS A 206 19.31 -9.18 3.12
CA CYS A 206 18.66 -10.47 3.16
C CYS A 206 17.77 -10.54 4.40
N LEU A 207 16.47 -10.77 4.23
CA LEU A 207 15.52 -10.85 5.35
C LEU A 207 14.96 -12.27 5.45
N ALA A 208 14.72 -12.73 6.68
CA ALA A 208 13.94 -13.94 6.92
C ALA A 208 12.45 -13.57 7.05
N LEU A 209 11.59 -14.20 6.24
CA LEU A 209 10.15 -14.04 6.27
C LEU A 209 9.51 -15.26 6.93
N VAL A 210 8.91 -15.07 8.10
CA VAL A 210 8.11 -16.09 8.81
C VAL A 210 6.69 -16.06 8.27
N GLU A 211 6.24 -17.18 7.71
CA GLU A 211 5.02 -17.33 6.91
C GLU A 211 5.08 -16.59 5.56
N GLY A 212 5.14 -17.37 4.48
CA GLY A 212 5.37 -16.94 3.10
C GLY A 212 4.14 -16.39 2.37
N ARG A 213 3.03 -16.20 3.08
CA ARG A 213 1.70 -15.79 2.58
C ARG A 213 1.05 -16.84 1.66
N PRO A 214 -0.30 -16.94 1.66
CA PRO A 214 -0.99 -17.91 0.81
C PRO A 214 -0.68 -17.75 -0.68
N HIS A 215 -0.90 -18.84 -1.44
CA HIS A 215 -0.72 -18.84 -2.90
C HIS A 215 -1.57 -17.72 -3.55
N PRO A 216 -1.07 -17.05 -4.62
CA PRO A 216 -1.82 -16.03 -5.35
C PRO A 216 -3.20 -16.45 -5.88
N ASP A 217 -3.50 -17.75 -5.99
CA ASP A 217 -4.83 -18.25 -6.38
C ASP A 217 -5.83 -18.29 -5.21
N VAL A 218 -5.33 -18.22 -3.98
CA VAL A 218 -6.13 -18.11 -2.76
C VAL A 218 -6.24 -16.66 -2.31
N SER A 219 -5.11 -15.96 -2.19
CA SER A 219 -5.05 -14.58 -1.70
C SER A 219 -3.98 -13.75 -2.38
N ASP A 220 -4.26 -12.46 -2.57
CA ASP A 220 -3.29 -11.49 -3.09
C ASP A 220 -2.32 -10.96 -2.02
N ALA A 221 -2.44 -11.43 -0.78
CA ALA A 221 -1.63 -10.96 0.34
C ALA A 221 -0.12 -11.21 0.18
N CYS A 222 0.31 -12.12 -0.72
CA CYS A 222 1.71 -12.32 -1.06
C CYS A 222 2.26 -11.32 -2.08
N LYS A 223 1.40 -10.65 -2.88
CA LYS A 223 1.82 -9.79 -3.99
C LYS A 223 2.63 -8.58 -3.50
N GLY A 224 2.14 -7.90 -2.46
CA GLY A 224 2.80 -6.73 -1.88
C GLY A 224 4.23 -7.01 -1.39
N PRO A 225 4.42 -7.94 -0.44
CA PRO A 225 5.75 -8.28 0.06
C PRO A 225 6.72 -8.74 -1.03
N LEU A 226 6.30 -9.63 -1.93
CA LEU A 226 7.18 -10.15 -2.98
C LEU A 226 7.54 -9.06 -4.01
N ALA A 227 6.60 -8.19 -4.37
CA ALA A 227 6.86 -7.07 -5.26
C ALA A 227 7.83 -6.06 -4.62
N ALA A 228 7.63 -5.69 -3.35
CA ALA A 228 8.51 -4.77 -2.64
C ALA A 228 9.95 -5.32 -2.51
N ALA A 229 10.10 -6.61 -2.18
CA ALA A 229 11.41 -7.24 -2.11
C ALA A 229 12.12 -7.24 -3.48
N ALA A 230 11.41 -7.61 -4.55
CA ALA A 230 11.95 -7.58 -5.92
C ALA A 230 12.31 -6.14 -6.36
N ALA A 231 11.47 -5.17 -6.01
CA ALA A 231 11.63 -3.76 -6.34
C ALA A 231 12.87 -3.13 -5.70
N LEU A 232 13.16 -3.50 -4.46
CA LEU A 232 14.33 -3.02 -3.71
C LEU A 232 15.58 -3.90 -3.91
N GLY A 233 15.42 -5.09 -4.51
CA GLY A 233 16.48 -6.08 -4.62
C GLY A 233 16.86 -6.71 -3.27
N ILE A 234 15.88 -6.89 -2.38
CA ILE A 234 16.03 -7.57 -1.09
C ILE A 234 15.88 -9.08 -1.30
N ASP A 235 16.85 -9.83 -0.79
CA ASP A 235 16.82 -11.28 -0.78
C ASP A 235 15.89 -11.80 0.33
N LEU A 236 14.95 -12.68 0.00
CA LEU A 236 14.05 -13.30 1.00
C LEU A 236 14.43 -14.76 1.30
N VAL A 237 14.64 -15.08 2.57
CA VAL A 237 14.67 -16.45 3.10
C VAL A 237 13.31 -16.74 3.72
N VAL A 238 12.50 -17.58 3.10
CA VAL A 238 11.15 -17.90 3.60
C VAL A 238 11.21 -19.08 4.55
N LEU A 239 10.62 -18.92 5.73
CA LEU A 239 10.49 -19.94 6.77
C LEU A 239 9.03 -20.37 6.84
N ASP A 240 8.72 -21.58 6.39
CA ASP A 240 7.35 -22.07 6.32
C ASP A 240 7.26 -23.61 6.34
N SER A 241 6.05 -24.15 6.40
CA SER A 241 5.79 -25.58 6.35
C SER A 241 6.18 -26.20 5.00
N GLN A 242 6.55 -27.47 5.00
CA GLN A 242 7.13 -28.15 3.83
C GLN A 242 6.24 -28.14 2.58
N ASP A 243 4.93 -28.08 2.77
CA ASP A 243 3.88 -28.08 1.75
C ASP A 243 3.57 -26.69 1.19
N HIS A 244 4.22 -25.64 1.69
CA HIS A 244 4.00 -24.28 1.23
C HIS A 244 4.43 -24.09 -0.23
N TRP A 245 3.63 -23.39 -1.03
CA TRP A 245 3.82 -23.25 -2.49
C TRP A 245 5.17 -22.67 -2.92
N LEU A 246 5.81 -21.86 -2.07
CA LEU A 246 7.15 -21.31 -2.33
C LEU A 246 8.28 -22.35 -2.23
N CYS A 247 8.02 -23.58 -1.77
CA CYS A 247 9.01 -24.65 -1.78
C CYS A 247 9.30 -25.20 -3.19
N SER A 248 8.41 -24.93 -4.16
CA SER A 248 8.52 -25.43 -5.53
C SER A 248 9.64 -24.74 -6.32
N SER A 249 10.25 -25.48 -7.26
CA SER A 249 11.32 -24.94 -8.12
C SER A 249 10.87 -23.75 -8.97
N ASP A 250 9.61 -23.72 -9.37
CA ASP A 250 9.05 -22.74 -10.31
C ASP A 250 8.89 -21.35 -9.69
N HIS A 251 8.95 -21.25 -8.36
CA HIS A 251 8.81 -20.01 -7.62
C HIS A 251 10.11 -19.60 -6.92
N ARG A 252 11.17 -20.40 -7.04
CA ARG A 252 12.49 -20.12 -6.46
C ARG A 252 13.17 -18.88 -7.04
N SER A 253 12.69 -18.32 -8.16
CA SER A 253 13.17 -17.03 -8.67
C SER A 253 12.64 -15.83 -7.88
N LYS A 254 11.56 -16.01 -7.10
CA LYS A 254 10.90 -14.95 -6.32
C LYS A 254 11.53 -14.76 -4.93
N ILE A 255 12.26 -15.75 -4.46
CA ILE A 255 12.87 -15.80 -3.12
C ILE A 255 14.31 -16.31 -3.25
N LYS A 256 15.17 -16.01 -2.28
CA LYS A 256 16.54 -16.54 -2.27
C LYS A 256 16.57 -18.01 -1.87
N GLN A 257 15.81 -18.35 -0.83
CA GLN A 257 15.83 -19.67 -0.23
C GLN A 257 14.53 -19.95 0.51
N PHE A 258 14.10 -21.21 0.49
CA PHE A 258 13.02 -21.72 1.32
C PHE A 258 13.63 -22.64 2.39
N ILE A 259 13.22 -22.46 3.65
CA ILE A 259 13.61 -23.30 4.78
C ILE A 259 12.34 -23.83 5.44
N GLU A 260 12.25 -25.16 5.50
CA GLU A 260 11.21 -25.82 6.25
C GLU A 260 11.31 -25.46 7.75
N CYS A 261 10.22 -24.94 8.29
CA CYS A 261 10.05 -24.57 9.69
C CYS A 261 8.63 -24.96 10.11
N ASP A 262 8.50 -25.73 11.18
CA ASP A 262 7.19 -25.97 11.79
C ASP A 262 6.69 -24.68 12.46
N LEU A 263 5.56 -24.16 11.98
CA LEU A 263 4.95 -22.91 12.43
C LEU A 263 3.81 -23.11 13.44
N ASN A 264 3.64 -24.32 14.01
CA ASN A 264 2.69 -24.52 15.11
C ASN A 264 2.94 -23.50 16.23
N VAL A 265 1.92 -22.79 16.70
CA VAL A 265 2.10 -21.73 17.70
C VAL A 265 2.18 -22.35 19.10
N ASP A 266 3.39 -22.38 19.65
CA ASP A 266 3.70 -22.81 21.01
C ASP A 266 4.91 -22.03 21.56
N ASP A 267 5.29 -22.30 22.81
CA ASP A 267 6.42 -21.63 23.48
C ASP A 267 7.78 -21.93 22.80
N ALA A 268 7.88 -22.97 21.97
CA ALA A 268 9.09 -23.37 21.27
C ALA A 268 9.19 -22.77 19.85
N LEU A 269 8.14 -22.14 19.32
CA LEU A 269 8.16 -21.51 18.00
C LEU A 269 9.31 -20.50 17.81
N PRO A 270 9.63 -19.61 18.78
CA PRO A 270 10.79 -18.71 18.64
C PRO A 270 12.10 -19.47 18.39
N ASN A 271 12.35 -20.58 19.08
CA ASN A 271 13.57 -21.37 18.92
C ASN A 271 13.60 -22.06 17.54
N ARG A 272 12.47 -22.58 17.06
CA ARG A 272 12.37 -23.15 15.72
C ARG A 272 12.67 -22.12 14.62
N ILE A 273 12.20 -20.88 14.78
CA ILE A 273 12.53 -19.79 13.85
C ILE A 273 14.04 -19.51 13.89
N VAL A 274 14.66 -19.43 15.08
CA VAL A 274 16.11 -19.23 15.23
C VAL A 274 16.92 -20.34 14.54
N GLU A 275 16.55 -21.60 14.77
CA GLU A 275 17.19 -22.76 14.15
C GLU A 275 17.04 -22.74 12.62
N ALA A 276 15.87 -22.38 12.10
CA ALA A 276 15.61 -22.26 10.67
C ALA A 276 16.46 -21.14 10.03
N VAL A 277 16.60 -19.99 10.70
CA VAL A 277 17.50 -18.92 10.25
C VAL A 277 18.95 -19.40 10.23
N HIS A 278 19.43 -20.09 11.27
CA HIS A 278 20.79 -20.66 11.27
C HIS A 278 20.99 -21.70 10.15
N LYS A 279 20.01 -22.58 9.92
CA LYS A 279 20.02 -23.60 8.86
C LYS A 279 20.12 -22.99 7.46
N SER A 280 19.64 -21.76 7.27
CA SER A 280 19.76 -21.06 5.98
C SER A 280 21.21 -20.81 5.56
N GLY A 281 22.12 -20.64 6.54
CA GLY A 281 23.51 -20.23 6.30
C GLY A 281 23.65 -18.84 5.70
N GLN A 282 22.57 -18.05 5.61
CA GLN A 282 22.59 -16.69 5.07
C GLN A 282 22.91 -15.68 6.17
N ASP A 283 23.55 -14.58 5.78
CA ASP A 283 23.67 -13.41 6.65
C ASP A 283 22.36 -12.62 6.63
N VAL A 284 21.46 -12.98 7.54
CA VAL A 284 20.13 -12.36 7.68
C VAL A 284 20.25 -11.04 8.44
N HIS A 285 19.72 -9.99 7.80
CA HIS A 285 19.72 -8.61 8.25
C HIS A 285 18.46 -8.24 9.04
N GLY A 286 17.51 -9.15 9.21
CA GLY A 286 16.27 -8.91 9.96
C GLY A 286 15.29 -10.06 9.79
N ILE A 287 14.36 -10.22 10.74
CA ILE A 287 13.28 -11.21 10.67
C ILE A 287 11.95 -10.47 10.68
N ILE A 288 11.10 -10.79 9.73
CA ILE A 288 9.80 -10.14 9.52
C ILE A 288 8.69 -11.18 9.40
N THR A 289 7.48 -10.74 9.73
CA THR A 289 6.22 -11.43 9.39
C THR A 289 5.15 -10.40 9.10
N PHE A 290 4.16 -10.77 8.30
CA PHE A 290 2.97 -9.97 8.01
C PHE A 290 1.70 -10.56 8.64
N ALA A 291 1.83 -11.62 9.44
CA ALA A 291 0.71 -12.30 10.09
C ALA A 291 0.74 -12.07 11.60
N ASP A 292 -0.36 -11.55 12.16
CA ASP A 292 -0.50 -11.22 13.59
C ASP A 292 -0.15 -12.40 14.50
N ARG A 293 -0.56 -13.59 14.07
CA ARG A 293 -0.33 -14.85 14.79
C ARG A 293 1.15 -15.12 15.09
N TYR A 294 2.08 -14.62 14.26
CA TYR A 294 3.50 -14.89 14.39
C TYR A 294 4.32 -13.70 14.88
N LEU A 295 3.71 -12.54 15.16
CA LEU A 295 4.43 -11.33 15.59
C LEU A 295 5.25 -11.57 16.87
N ASP A 296 4.63 -12.14 17.90
CA ASP A 296 5.30 -12.40 19.20
C ASP A 296 6.49 -13.37 19.04
N ALA A 297 6.29 -14.49 18.34
CA ALA A 297 7.36 -15.47 18.14
C ALA A 297 8.50 -14.92 17.27
N THR A 298 8.16 -14.13 16.25
CA THR A 298 9.12 -13.47 15.36
C THR A 298 9.96 -12.44 16.12
N ALA A 299 9.34 -11.62 16.97
CA ALA A 299 10.04 -10.63 17.79
C ALA A 299 10.99 -11.30 18.79
N LYS A 300 10.57 -12.39 19.45
CA LYS A 300 11.43 -13.18 20.36
C LYS A 300 12.61 -13.81 19.63
N ALA A 301 12.39 -14.41 18.46
CA ALA A 301 13.46 -14.99 17.65
C ALA A 301 14.45 -13.93 17.15
N SER A 302 13.93 -12.79 16.69
CA SER A 302 14.69 -11.61 16.29
C SER A 302 15.58 -11.08 17.42
N ALA A 303 15.06 -10.96 18.64
CA ALA A 303 15.85 -10.58 19.82
C ALA A 303 16.93 -11.62 20.16
N ALA A 304 16.61 -12.92 20.13
CA ALA A 304 17.56 -13.99 20.42
C ALA A 304 18.75 -14.03 19.44
N LEU A 305 18.54 -13.60 18.20
CA LEU A 305 19.57 -13.49 17.16
C LEU A 305 20.34 -12.16 17.18
N GLY A 306 19.98 -11.22 18.06
CA GLY A 306 20.55 -9.86 18.05
C GLY A 306 20.16 -9.05 16.81
N LYS A 307 19.03 -9.37 16.18
CA LYS A 307 18.50 -8.75 14.95
C LYS A 307 17.17 -8.08 15.22
N LEU A 308 17.10 -7.30 16.30
CA LEU A 308 15.87 -6.76 16.88
C LEU A 308 15.06 -5.96 15.83
N THR A 309 13.89 -6.46 15.43
CA THR A 309 12.92 -5.75 14.59
C THR A 309 11.97 -4.94 15.48
N TYR A 310 11.33 -5.62 16.44
CA TYR A 310 10.49 -5.05 17.48
C TYR A 310 10.89 -5.58 18.86
N PRO A 311 10.77 -4.78 19.94
CA PRO A 311 10.94 -5.27 21.30
C PRO A 311 9.86 -6.33 21.62
N PRO A 312 10.24 -7.55 22.07
CA PRO A 312 9.27 -8.58 22.43
C PRO A 312 8.25 -8.12 23.48
N GLU A 313 8.67 -7.30 24.44
CA GLU A 313 7.82 -6.72 25.47
C GLU A 313 6.75 -5.78 24.91
N SER A 314 7.10 -4.95 23.92
CA SER A 314 6.16 -4.05 23.24
C SER A 314 5.14 -4.83 22.42
N ILE A 315 5.58 -5.88 21.72
CA ILE A 315 4.68 -6.79 21.00
C ILE A 315 3.74 -7.54 21.95
N ALA A 316 4.25 -7.99 23.10
CA ALA A 316 3.46 -8.66 24.12
C ALA A 316 2.43 -7.75 24.79
N ILE A 317 2.62 -6.43 24.76
CA ILE A 317 1.62 -5.42 25.15
C ILE A 317 0.57 -5.31 24.05
N CYS A 318 0.95 -5.01 22.80
CA CYS A 318 -0.02 -4.70 21.74
C CYS A 318 -0.92 -5.90 21.36
N THR A 319 -0.40 -7.12 21.44
CA THR A 319 -1.16 -8.36 21.16
C THR A 319 -2.13 -8.76 22.28
N ASP A 320 -2.10 -8.07 23.41
CA ASP A 320 -2.98 -8.31 24.56
C ASP A 320 -3.75 -7.04 24.92
N LYS A 321 -5.01 -6.96 24.49
CA LYS A 321 -5.91 -5.81 24.68
C LYS A 321 -6.00 -5.37 26.14
N SER A 322 -5.82 -6.27 27.11
CA SER A 322 -5.79 -5.90 28.53
C SER A 322 -4.55 -5.10 28.92
N LYS A 323 -3.39 -5.46 28.37
CA LYS A 323 -2.14 -4.73 28.59
C LYS A 323 -2.12 -3.44 27.80
N THR A 324 -2.59 -3.46 26.55
CA THR A 324 -2.79 -2.25 25.76
C THR A 324 -3.66 -1.25 26.50
N ARG A 325 -4.80 -1.69 27.06
CA ARG A 325 -5.66 -0.82 27.87
C ARG A 325 -4.94 -0.32 29.13
N ALA A 326 -4.17 -1.15 29.81
CA ALA A 326 -3.44 -0.74 31.01
C ALA A 326 -2.40 0.38 30.73
N VAL A 327 -1.77 0.38 29.55
CA VAL A 327 -0.87 1.46 29.12
C VAL A 327 -1.66 2.70 28.67
N ALA A 328 -2.74 2.50 27.91
CA ALA A 328 -3.58 3.60 27.42
C ALA A 328 -4.52 4.21 28.49
N ALA A 329 -4.63 3.61 29.68
CA ALA A 329 -5.58 4.00 30.72
C ALA A 329 -5.23 5.32 31.45
N SER A 330 -4.39 6.19 30.88
CA SER A 330 -4.28 7.60 31.30
C SER A 330 -5.64 8.31 31.28
N ASP A 331 -6.63 7.77 30.57
CA ASP A 331 -7.97 8.35 30.41
C ASP A 331 -9.02 7.97 31.47
N GLY A 332 -8.67 7.15 32.47
CA GLY A 332 -9.64 6.74 33.50
C GLY A 332 -10.75 5.81 33.00
N ALA A 333 -10.54 5.19 31.83
CA ALA A 333 -11.47 4.23 31.23
C ALA A 333 -11.64 3.00 32.14
N LYS A 334 -12.86 2.80 32.64
CA LYS A 334 -13.24 1.62 33.43
C LYS A 334 -13.07 0.37 32.57
N HIS A 335 -12.40 -0.64 33.09
CA HIS A 335 -12.34 -1.94 32.43
C HIS A 335 -12.19 -3.07 33.46
N VAL A 336 -12.60 -4.26 33.07
CA VAL A 336 -12.47 -5.50 33.86
C VAL A 336 -11.88 -6.59 32.98
N VAL A 337 -10.94 -7.36 33.53
CA VAL A 337 -10.37 -8.54 32.87
C VAL A 337 -10.82 -9.81 33.59
N LEU A 338 -11.39 -10.76 32.84
CA LEU A 338 -11.91 -12.02 33.35
C LEU A 338 -11.02 -13.20 32.91
N ASN A 339 -10.23 -13.75 33.85
CA ASN A 339 -9.28 -14.84 33.60
C ASN A 339 -9.84 -16.26 33.83
N GLY A 340 -11.08 -16.42 34.30
CA GLY A 340 -11.66 -17.73 34.66
C GLY A 340 -13.13 -17.64 35.07
N MET A 341 -13.76 -18.76 35.47
CA MET A 341 -15.22 -18.86 35.74
C MET A 341 -15.72 -18.26 37.07
N ILE A 342 -14.85 -17.92 38.02
CA ILE A 342 -15.19 -18.11 39.43
C ILE A 342 -16.05 -17.04 40.12
N ASP A 343 -16.22 -15.81 39.62
CA ASP A 343 -17.38 -14.96 40.02
C ASP A 343 -17.47 -13.72 39.13
N LYS A 344 -18.32 -13.79 38.11
CA LYS A 344 -18.25 -12.92 36.91
C LYS A 344 -19.28 -11.79 36.88
N VAL A 345 -20.39 -11.92 37.59
CA VAL A 345 -21.48 -10.92 37.60
C VAL A 345 -21.21 -9.86 38.66
N CYS A 346 -20.85 -10.27 39.88
CA CYS A 346 -20.58 -9.33 40.97
C CYS A 346 -19.42 -8.35 40.68
N VAL A 347 -18.39 -8.79 39.94
CA VAL A 347 -17.26 -7.91 39.55
C VAL A 347 -17.70 -6.88 38.50
N VAL A 348 -18.55 -7.27 37.54
CA VAL A 348 -19.10 -6.36 36.53
C VAL A 348 -20.04 -5.35 37.20
N GLY A 349 -21.02 -5.80 37.98
CA GLY A 349 -22.00 -4.93 38.64
C GLY A 349 -21.41 -4.03 39.74
N SER A 350 -20.23 -4.36 40.28
CA SER A 350 -19.50 -3.46 41.21
C SER A 350 -18.58 -2.46 40.50
N THR A 351 -18.22 -2.70 39.23
CA THR A 351 -17.33 -1.82 38.46
C THR A 351 -18.12 -0.85 37.58
N PHE A 352 -19.22 -1.31 36.98
CA PHE A 352 -20.03 -0.55 36.04
C PHE A 352 -21.39 -0.21 36.63
N SER A 353 -21.82 1.02 36.36
CA SER A 353 -23.14 1.57 36.68
C SER A 353 -24.03 1.56 35.44
N GLU A 354 -25.34 1.79 35.62
CA GLU A 354 -26.28 1.87 34.49
C GLU A 354 -25.88 2.89 33.42
N THR A 355 -25.18 3.97 33.80
CA THR A 355 -24.71 5.01 32.87
C THR A 355 -23.48 4.62 32.05
N ASP A 356 -22.81 3.51 32.39
CA ASP A 356 -21.64 3.02 31.65
C ASP A 356 -22.03 2.14 30.44
N TYR A 357 -23.30 1.74 30.33
CA TYR A 357 -23.79 0.91 29.23
C TYR A 357 -24.03 1.72 27.93
N PRO A 358 -23.85 1.10 26.74
CA PRO A 358 -23.52 -0.31 26.53
C PRO A 358 -22.04 -0.63 26.84
N LEU A 359 -21.79 -1.86 27.26
CA LEU A 359 -20.43 -2.40 27.43
C LEU A 359 -20.02 -3.21 26.20
N ILE A 360 -18.74 -3.17 25.86
CA ILE A 360 -18.12 -4.03 24.86
C ILE A 360 -17.37 -5.17 25.54
N ILE A 361 -17.57 -6.39 25.06
CA ILE A 361 -16.96 -7.62 25.58
C ILE A 361 -16.13 -8.22 24.45
N LYS A 362 -14.83 -8.44 24.71
CA LYS A 362 -13.90 -8.96 23.70
C LYS A 362 -12.87 -9.91 24.32
N PRO A 363 -12.38 -10.93 23.59
CA PRO A 363 -11.22 -11.67 24.02
C PRO A 363 -9.99 -10.77 24.16
N THR A 364 -9.13 -11.01 25.16
CA THR A 364 -7.93 -10.19 25.34
C THR A 364 -6.93 -10.34 24.18
N ARG A 365 -6.91 -11.51 23.54
CA ARG A 365 -6.11 -11.82 22.35
C ARG A 365 -7.01 -12.30 21.23
N GLY A 366 -6.75 -11.91 19.99
CA GLY A 366 -7.55 -12.29 18.82
C GLY A 366 -7.30 -11.35 17.64
N HIS A 367 -8.01 -11.58 16.53
CA HIS A 367 -7.99 -10.75 15.32
C HIS A 367 -9.38 -10.77 14.66
N SER A 368 -9.59 -9.92 13.66
CA SER A 368 -10.81 -9.88 12.82
C SER A 368 -12.11 -9.69 13.61
N SER A 369 -12.05 -8.97 14.73
CA SER A 369 -13.18 -8.73 15.62
C SER A 369 -13.92 -10.00 16.08
N GLU A 370 -13.25 -11.16 16.06
CA GLU A 370 -13.86 -12.43 16.45
C GLU A 370 -14.20 -12.46 17.94
N GLY A 371 -15.48 -12.68 18.25
CA GLY A 371 -15.98 -12.75 19.62
C GLY A 371 -16.17 -11.39 20.30
N VAL A 372 -16.16 -10.29 19.54
CA VAL A 372 -16.50 -8.95 20.04
C VAL A 372 -18.02 -8.74 20.04
N SER A 373 -18.58 -8.19 21.11
CA SER A 373 -20.02 -7.97 21.23
C SER A 373 -20.38 -6.78 22.12
N LEU A 374 -21.53 -6.15 21.86
CA LEU A 374 -22.15 -5.16 22.74
C LEU A 374 -23.16 -5.82 23.68
N ALA A 375 -23.16 -5.38 24.93
CA ALA A 375 -24.16 -5.70 25.92
C ALA A 375 -24.78 -4.42 26.46
N TRP A 376 -26.10 -4.30 26.39
CA TRP A 376 -26.85 -3.09 26.75
C TRP A 376 -27.28 -3.05 28.22
N ASN A 377 -27.13 -4.16 28.93
CA ASN A 377 -27.47 -4.31 30.34
C ASN A 377 -26.70 -5.51 30.92
N GLU A 378 -26.83 -5.72 32.24
CA GLU A 378 -26.12 -6.77 32.97
C GLU A 378 -26.47 -8.19 32.47
N ASP A 379 -27.73 -8.45 32.15
CA ASP A 379 -28.18 -9.74 31.60
C ASP A 379 -27.47 -10.05 30.27
N GLY A 380 -27.39 -9.06 29.38
CA GLY A 380 -26.67 -9.18 28.10
C GLY A 380 -25.18 -9.46 28.27
N VAL A 381 -24.55 -8.92 29.33
CA VAL A 381 -23.15 -9.22 29.67
C VAL A 381 -23.01 -10.69 30.07
N TYR A 382 -23.91 -11.17 30.93
CA TYR A 382 -23.89 -12.56 31.39
C TYR A 382 -24.07 -13.55 30.24
N ASP A 383 -25.02 -13.29 29.34
CA ASP A 383 -25.29 -14.13 28.18
C ASP A 383 -24.06 -14.24 27.26
N GLN A 384 -23.41 -13.11 26.97
CA GLN A 384 -22.23 -13.10 26.10
C GLN A 384 -21.03 -13.78 26.75
N ILE A 385 -20.78 -13.54 28.03
CA ILE A 385 -19.70 -14.24 28.74
C ILE A 385 -19.95 -15.75 28.74
N SER A 386 -21.18 -16.18 29.00
CA SER A 386 -21.56 -17.60 29.01
C SER A 386 -21.31 -18.26 27.65
N LYS A 387 -21.67 -17.56 26.58
CA LYS A 387 -21.46 -18.01 25.21
C LYS A 387 -19.99 -18.07 24.80
N LEU A 388 -19.21 -17.01 25.02
CA LEU A 388 -17.78 -17.02 24.67
C LEU A 388 -17.00 -18.08 25.46
N LYS A 389 -17.40 -18.31 26.71
CA LYS A 389 -16.78 -19.30 27.59
C LYS A 389 -17.23 -20.74 27.33
N SER A 390 -18.38 -20.97 26.68
CA SER A 390 -18.73 -22.32 26.22
C SER A 390 -17.86 -22.76 25.04
N ILE A 391 -17.41 -21.82 24.21
CA ILE A 391 -16.49 -22.04 23.09
C ILE A 391 -15.04 -22.13 23.57
N SER A 392 -14.63 -21.26 24.50
CA SER A 392 -13.26 -21.20 25.01
C SER A 392 -13.24 -20.89 26.52
N PRO A 393 -13.39 -21.90 27.39
CA PRO A 393 -13.54 -21.72 28.84
C PRO A 393 -12.41 -20.91 29.49
N ASP A 394 -11.18 -21.12 29.03
CA ASP A 394 -9.98 -20.52 29.64
C ASP A 394 -9.54 -19.22 28.95
N ARG A 395 -10.16 -18.83 27.83
CA ARG A 395 -9.75 -17.61 27.09
C ARG A 395 -10.10 -16.35 27.88
N PRO A 396 -9.13 -15.49 28.24
CA PRO A 396 -9.46 -14.28 29.00
C PRO A 396 -10.30 -13.30 28.18
N LEU A 397 -11.18 -12.57 28.86
CA LEU A 397 -12.04 -11.54 28.26
C LEU A 397 -11.75 -10.19 28.92
N ILE A 398 -11.84 -9.11 28.16
CA ILE A 398 -11.89 -7.74 28.67
C ILE A 398 -13.30 -7.17 28.42
N ILE A 399 -13.80 -6.45 29.42
CA ILE A 399 -15.09 -5.75 29.40
C ILE A 399 -14.82 -4.29 29.70
N GLU A 400 -15.31 -3.39 28.85
CA GLU A 400 -15.14 -1.94 28.98
C GLU A 400 -16.37 -1.21 28.42
N PRO A 401 -16.61 0.07 28.78
CA PRO A 401 -17.65 0.87 28.15
C PRO A 401 -17.39 0.98 26.65
N TYR A 402 -18.45 0.87 25.86
CA TYR A 402 -18.40 1.22 24.45
C TYR A 402 -18.27 2.73 24.32
N ILE A 403 -17.35 3.17 23.47
CA ILE A 403 -17.09 4.60 23.24
C ILE A 403 -17.81 5.05 21.99
N ASP A 404 -18.82 5.89 22.19
CA ASP A 404 -19.53 6.56 21.10
C ASP A 404 -18.64 7.61 20.43
N GLY A 405 -18.67 7.66 19.10
CA GLY A 405 -17.83 8.51 18.27
C GLY A 405 -17.39 7.84 16.97
N PRO A 406 -16.88 8.60 15.99
CA PRO A 406 -16.28 8.03 14.77
C PRO A 406 -15.13 7.07 15.09
N GLU A 407 -15.05 5.96 14.37
CA GLU A 407 -13.91 5.03 14.38
C GLU A 407 -12.99 5.31 13.19
N VAL A 408 -11.69 5.09 13.39
CA VAL A 408 -10.65 5.35 12.39
C VAL A 408 -9.57 4.27 12.44
N ASP A 409 -9.03 3.92 11.27
CA ASP A 409 -7.70 3.34 11.19
C ASP A 409 -6.67 4.48 11.01
N ALA A 410 -5.71 4.51 11.91
CA ALA A 410 -4.59 5.44 11.93
C ALA A 410 -3.29 4.65 11.73
N ASN A 411 -2.70 4.78 10.55
CA ASN A 411 -1.52 4.03 10.18
C ASN A 411 -0.27 4.90 10.29
N PHE A 412 0.81 4.35 10.86
CA PHE A 412 2.03 5.08 11.18
C PHE A 412 3.27 4.39 10.60
N VAL A 413 4.23 5.20 10.15
CA VAL A 413 5.59 4.79 9.84
C VAL A 413 6.51 5.62 10.74
N MET A 414 7.28 4.93 11.59
CA MET A 414 8.17 5.57 12.55
C MET A 414 9.62 5.11 12.37
N ILE A 415 10.55 6.04 12.59
CA ILE A 415 11.99 5.78 12.69
C ILE A 415 12.56 6.61 13.85
N ASP A 416 13.31 5.96 14.74
CA ASP A 416 13.93 6.58 15.92
C ASP A 416 12.99 7.48 16.76
N GLY A 417 11.72 7.08 16.86
CA GLY A 417 10.66 7.76 17.62
C GLY A 417 9.95 8.88 16.87
N GLU A 418 10.38 9.22 15.66
CA GLU A 418 9.77 10.22 14.79
C GLU A 418 8.72 9.57 13.88
N VAL A 419 7.53 10.16 13.78
CA VAL A 419 6.52 9.81 12.77
C VAL A 419 6.90 10.46 11.44
N ILE A 420 7.42 9.68 10.50
CA ILE A 420 7.84 10.14 9.17
C ILE A 420 6.73 10.07 8.12
N PHE A 421 5.73 9.21 8.36
CA PHE A 421 4.49 9.18 7.60
C PHE A 421 3.35 8.70 8.49
N SER A 422 2.17 9.27 8.31
CA SER A 422 0.95 8.79 8.91
C SER A 422 -0.24 9.16 8.05
N GLU A 423 -1.23 8.30 7.99
CA GLU A 423 -2.54 8.61 7.41
C GLU A 423 -3.65 8.06 8.29
N ILE A 424 -4.79 8.75 8.27
CA ILE A 424 -5.96 8.44 9.10
C ILE A 424 -7.14 8.34 8.15
N ASN A 425 -7.91 7.27 8.29
CA ASN A 425 -9.02 6.94 7.43
C ASN A 425 -10.30 6.70 8.24
N ASP A 426 -11.44 6.82 7.55
CA ASP A 426 -12.75 6.67 8.18
C ASP A 426 -13.18 5.20 8.14
N ASP A 427 -13.27 4.54 9.31
CA ASP A 427 -13.87 3.21 9.41
C ASP A 427 -15.38 3.32 9.68
N PHE A 428 -16.17 2.75 8.77
CA PHE A 428 -17.61 2.93 8.77
C PHE A 428 -18.28 2.07 9.84
N PRO A 429 -19.34 2.58 10.51
CA PRO A 429 -20.03 1.85 11.56
C PRO A 429 -20.44 0.45 11.12
N SER A 430 -20.14 -0.51 11.97
CA SER A 430 -20.46 -1.91 11.75
C SER A 430 -21.95 -2.19 11.94
N SER A 431 -22.38 -3.39 11.53
CA SER A 431 -23.76 -3.83 11.77
C SER A 431 -24.12 -3.94 13.26
N ALA A 432 -23.13 -4.10 14.15
CA ALA A 432 -23.33 -4.16 15.60
C ALA A 432 -23.71 -2.81 16.21
N GLU A 433 -23.33 -1.71 15.58
CA GLU A 433 -23.58 -0.35 16.04
C GLU A 433 -24.87 0.24 15.46
N SER A 434 -25.43 -0.41 14.44
CA SER A 434 -26.70 -0.02 13.83
C SER A 434 -27.87 -0.43 14.73
N SER A 435 -28.52 0.55 15.36
CA SER A 435 -29.66 0.32 16.26
C SER A 435 -30.86 -0.32 15.53
N GLY A 436 -30.98 -1.65 15.62
CA GLY A 436 -32.24 -2.38 15.48
C GLY A 436 -32.65 -2.90 14.10
N THR A 437 -31.73 -3.06 13.14
CA THR A 437 -32.07 -3.51 11.77
C THR A 437 -31.47 -4.85 11.33
N THR A 438 -30.64 -5.49 12.15
CA THR A 438 -29.99 -6.76 11.80
C THR A 438 -30.27 -7.84 12.82
N ASP A 439 -30.73 -9.01 12.35
CA ASP A 439 -31.05 -10.18 13.20
C ASP A 439 -29.81 -10.72 13.93
N THR A 440 -28.60 -10.36 13.48
CA THR A 440 -27.32 -10.83 14.01
C THR A 440 -26.24 -9.74 13.89
N PRO A 441 -26.05 -8.90 14.93
CA PRO A 441 -25.05 -7.83 14.95
C PRO A 441 -23.62 -8.37 14.93
N SER A 442 -22.74 -7.73 14.16
CA SER A 442 -21.32 -8.07 14.02
C SER A 442 -20.45 -6.81 13.85
N PHE A 443 -19.25 -6.86 14.45
CA PHE A 443 -18.17 -5.87 14.30
C PHE A 443 -17.23 -6.18 13.12
N ALA A 444 -17.69 -6.99 12.16
CA ALA A 444 -16.96 -7.17 10.92
C ALA A 444 -16.93 -5.86 10.12
N GLU A 445 -15.77 -5.52 9.57
CA GLU A 445 -15.57 -4.33 8.73
C GLU A 445 -16.58 -4.31 7.57
N VAL A 446 -17.12 -3.12 7.29
CA VAL A 446 -18.10 -2.91 6.22
C VAL A 446 -17.51 -2.07 5.10
N SER A 447 -16.77 -1.03 5.44
CA SER A 447 -16.18 -0.08 4.50
C SER A 447 -15.18 0.85 5.18
N THR A 448 -14.15 1.25 4.43
CA THR A 448 -13.17 2.26 4.87
C THR A 448 -13.00 3.30 3.77
N ILE A 449 -12.98 4.60 4.10
CA ILE A 449 -12.70 5.68 3.12
C ILE A 449 -11.44 6.46 3.49
N LEU A 450 -10.57 6.64 2.50
CA LEU A 450 -9.34 7.41 2.60
C LEU A 450 -9.44 8.67 1.72
N PRO A 451 -9.06 9.87 2.22
CA PRO A 451 -8.69 10.16 3.60
C PRO A 451 -9.93 10.30 4.50
N SER A 452 -9.68 10.38 5.82
CA SER A 452 -10.70 10.72 6.79
C SER A 452 -11.33 12.09 6.55
N LYS A 453 -12.63 12.23 6.87
CA LYS A 453 -13.40 13.49 6.85
C LYS A 453 -13.49 14.15 8.23
N LEU A 454 -12.74 13.67 9.22
CA LEU A 454 -12.70 14.28 10.55
C LEU A 454 -12.19 15.74 10.49
N PRO A 455 -12.59 16.59 11.45
CA PRO A 455 -12.01 17.92 11.62
C PRO A 455 -10.49 17.89 11.77
N ALA A 456 -9.82 18.93 11.27
CA ALA A 456 -8.35 18.98 11.23
C ALA A 456 -7.73 18.92 12.64
N GLU A 457 -8.38 19.53 13.63
CA GLU A 457 -7.97 19.47 15.03
C GLU A 457 -8.05 18.05 15.62
N GLU A 458 -9.05 17.26 15.23
CA GLU A 458 -9.20 15.86 15.67
C GLU A 458 -8.15 14.96 15.01
N LEU A 459 -7.82 15.21 13.73
CA LEU A 459 -6.73 14.51 13.04
C LEU A 459 -5.36 14.80 13.67
N VAL A 460 -5.09 16.05 14.05
CA VAL A 460 -3.85 16.43 14.74
C VAL A 460 -3.77 15.78 16.12
N MET A 461 -4.88 15.79 16.87
CA MET A 461 -4.98 15.12 18.17
C MET A 461 -4.70 13.62 18.04
N LEU A 462 -5.43 12.91 17.17
CA LEU A 462 -5.26 11.47 16.93
C LEU A 462 -3.81 11.14 16.56
N ARG A 463 -3.22 11.89 15.63
CA ARG A 463 -1.82 11.68 15.21
C ARG A 463 -0.85 11.84 16.38
N SER A 464 -1.06 12.83 17.24
CA SER A 464 -0.18 13.09 18.39
C SER A 464 -0.36 12.02 19.47
N ASP A 465 -1.58 11.80 19.94
CA ASP A 465 -1.87 10.92 21.06
C ASP A 465 -1.46 9.47 20.76
N LEU A 466 -1.77 8.98 19.56
CA LEU A 466 -1.44 7.61 19.18
C LEU A 466 0.08 7.42 18.99
N ALA A 467 0.78 8.43 18.45
CA ALA A 467 2.24 8.38 18.36
C ALA A 467 2.91 8.39 19.75
N ASP A 468 2.35 9.12 20.70
CA ASP A 468 2.82 9.16 22.09
C ASP A 468 2.61 7.79 22.76
N MET A 469 1.43 7.18 22.59
CA MET A 469 1.15 5.83 23.09
C MET A 469 2.09 4.77 22.49
N LEU A 470 2.37 4.83 21.18
CA LEU A 470 3.34 3.93 20.55
C LEU A 470 4.73 4.06 21.20
N ARG A 471 5.18 5.28 21.50
CA ARG A 471 6.45 5.53 22.19
C ARG A 471 6.45 5.02 23.63
N ASP A 472 5.36 5.23 24.36
CA ASP A 472 5.21 4.79 25.75
C ASP A 472 5.20 3.25 25.86
N ILE A 473 4.68 2.54 24.85
CA ILE A 473 4.75 1.07 24.74
C ILE A 473 6.19 0.60 24.41
N GLY A 474 7.08 1.49 23.96
CA GLY A 474 8.47 1.21 23.64
C GLY A 474 8.76 1.07 22.14
N PHE A 475 7.83 1.47 21.27
CA PHE A 475 8.08 1.50 19.83
C PHE A 475 8.81 2.78 19.43
N SER A 476 9.90 2.62 18.68
CA SER A 476 10.64 3.73 18.06
C SER A 476 10.73 3.60 16.54
N ASN A 477 10.68 2.38 16.02
CA ASN A 477 10.84 2.07 14.61
C ASN A 477 9.77 1.06 14.22
N GLY A 478 9.11 1.24 13.08
CA GLY A 478 8.12 0.28 12.59
C GLY A 478 7.05 0.86 11.67
N VAL A 479 6.20 -0.05 11.21
CA VAL A 479 4.91 0.28 10.60
C VAL A 479 3.83 -0.24 11.54
N PHE A 480 2.85 0.60 11.86
CA PHE A 480 1.81 0.32 12.82
C PHE A 480 0.45 0.60 12.20
N HIS A 481 -0.48 -0.32 12.39
CA HIS A 481 -1.89 -0.14 12.12
C HIS A 481 -2.60 0.00 13.46
N VAL A 482 -3.26 1.13 13.68
CA VAL A 482 -3.82 1.51 14.97
C VAL A 482 -5.27 1.89 14.80
N GLU A 483 -6.16 1.21 15.52
CA GLU A 483 -7.59 1.49 15.52
C GLU A 483 -7.92 2.40 16.70
N ALA A 484 -8.69 3.45 16.46
CA ALA A 484 -9.09 4.40 17.51
C ALA A 484 -10.51 4.94 17.27
N ARG A 485 -11.12 5.46 18.33
CA ARG A 485 -12.36 6.23 18.25
C ARG A 485 -12.15 7.65 18.75
N VAL A 486 -12.90 8.59 18.19
CA VAL A 486 -12.90 9.98 18.66
C VAL A 486 -14.09 10.20 19.60
N GLN A 487 -13.83 10.11 20.90
CA GLN A 487 -14.82 10.44 21.92
C GLN A 487 -15.13 11.94 21.85
N ASN A 488 -16.41 12.31 22.03
CA ASN A 488 -16.87 13.71 22.00
C ASN A 488 -16.57 14.45 20.67
N SER A 489 -16.40 13.72 19.57
CA SER A 489 -16.16 14.32 18.24
C SER A 489 -17.22 15.36 17.86
N ARG A 490 -16.78 16.37 17.11
CA ARG A 490 -17.64 17.40 16.50
C ARG A 490 -18.42 16.85 15.31
N VAL A 491 -18.10 15.65 14.84
CA VAL A 491 -18.83 14.97 13.77
C VAL A 491 -19.34 13.61 14.22
N ALA A 492 -20.37 13.11 13.55
CA ALA A 492 -20.88 11.77 13.74
C ALA A 492 -21.38 11.21 12.40
N TYR A 493 -21.35 9.88 12.26
CA TYR A 493 -21.98 9.22 11.13
C TYR A 493 -23.50 9.48 11.17
N THR A 494 -24.00 10.08 10.11
CA THR A 494 -25.43 10.39 9.96
C THR A 494 -25.93 9.82 8.64
N THR A 495 -27.19 9.41 8.58
CA THR A 495 -27.83 8.97 7.33
C THR A 495 -28.71 10.08 6.77
N LYS A 496 -28.52 10.47 5.50
CA LYS A 496 -29.43 11.34 4.74
C LYS A 496 -29.91 10.62 3.49
N GLY A 497 -31.14 10.09 3.51
CA GLY A 497 -31.58 9.16 2.46
C GLY A 497 -30.77 7.86 2.55
N ASP A 498 -30.11 7.46 1.47
CA ASP A 498 -29.21 6.29 1.43
C ASP A 498 -27.73 6.66 1.66
N ASP A 499 -27.45 7.91 2.03
CA ASP A 499 -26.10 8.46 2.17
C ASP A 499 -25.65 8.52 3.65
N LEU A 500 -24.92 7.48 4.07
CA LEU A 500 -24.21 7.42 5.35
C LEU A 500 -22.83 8.10 5.23
N ASP A 501 -22.58 9.11 6.05
CA ASP A 501 -21.28 9.82 6.07
C ASP A 501 -21.10 10.64 7.35
N LEU A 502 -19.86 11.01 7.66
CA LEU A 502 -19.50 11.95 8.72
C LEU A 502 -20.06 13.34 8.41
N ARG A 503 -20.78 13.88 9.40
CA ARG A 503 -21.37 15.23 9.36
C ARG A 503 -21.33 15.85 10.75
N GLU A 504 -21.31 17.19 10.79
CA GLU A 504 -21.35 17.95 12.05
C GLU A 504 -22.51 17.49 12.93
N THR A 505 -22.20 17.23 14.20
CA THR A 505 -23.20 16.83 15.17
C THR A 505 -23.97 18.06 15.67
N LYS A 506 -25.27 17.86 15.94
CA LYS A 506 -26.08 18.85 16.67
C LYS A 506 -25.92 18.74 18.18
N ARG A 507 -25.28 17.68 18.69
CA ARG A 507 -24.97 17.54 20.12
C ARG A 507 -23.97 18.63 20.50
N GLN A 508 -24.41 19.59 21.30
CA GLN A 508 -23.50 20.52 21.96
C GLN A 508 -22.81 19.77 23.11
N THR A 509 -21.70 19.08 22.82
CA THR A 509 -20.81 18.61 23.88
C THR A 509 -19.97 19.80 24.34
N THR A 510 -20.00 20.12 25.64
CA THR A 510 -19.11 21.12 26.23
C THR A 510 -17.69 20.58 26.44
N GLU A 511 -17.52 19.27 26.29
CA GLU A 511 -16.24 18.58 26.41
C GLU A 511 -15.48 18.63 25.08
N ASP A 512 -14.15 18.59 25.19
CA ASP A 512 -13.25 18.53 24.03
C ASP A 512 -13.18 17.10 23.48
N PRO A 513 -12.94 16.93 22.16
CA PRO A 513 -12.67 15.63 21.57
C PRO A 513 -11.48 14.95 22.25
N ARG A 514 -11.52 13.62 22.34
CA ARG A 514 -10.44 12.80 22.93
C ARG A 514 -10.22 11.54 22.12
N THR A 515 -8.95 11.15 21.99
CA THR A 515 -8.55 9.88 21.41
C THR A 515 -8.89 8.74 22.36
N PHE A 516 -9.59 7.72 21.87
CA PHE A 516 -9.75 6.45 22.58
C PHE A 516 -9.14 5.33 21.75
N LEU A 517 -8.06 4.74 22.26
CA LEU A 517 -7.40 3.62 21.60
C LEU A 517 -8.28 2.35 21.65
N VAL A 518 -8.47 1.71 20.50
CA VAL A 518 -9.18 0.42 20.35
C VAL A 518 -8.18 -0.73 20.32
N GLU A 519 -7.22 -0.69 19.40
CA GLU A 519 -6.22 -1.74 19.19
C GLU A 519 -4.94 -1.19 18.52
N ILE A 520 -3.80 -1.85 18.77
CA ILE A 520 -2.52 -1.61 18.07
C ILE A 520 -2.06 -2.93 17.45
N ASN A 521 -1.88 -2.91 16.13
CA ASN A 521 -1.28 -3.99 15.36
C ASN A 521 0.10 -3.52 14.85
N ALA A 522 1.18 -4.06 15.40
CA ALA A 522 2.57 -3.70 15.05
C ALA A 522 3.03 -4.34 13.72
N ARG A 523 2.29 -4.07 12.65
CA ARG A 523 2.52 -4.55 11.28
C ARG A 523 1.96 -3.54 10.28
N THR A 524 2.15 -3.82 9.00
CA THR A 524 1.42 -3.13 7.93
C THR A 524 -0.10 -3.32 8.10
N PRO A 525 -0.93 -2.40 7.60
CA PRO A 525 -2.37 -2.61 7.53
C PRO A 525 -2.71 -3.83 6.64
N GLY A 526 -3.99 -4.21 6.61
CA GLY A 526 -4.46 -5.26 5.71
C GLY A 526 -4.02 -5.01 4.26
N HIS A 527 -3.88 -6.06 3.46
CA HIS A 527 -3.36 -5.90 2.09
C HIS A 527 -4.28 -5.04 1.21
N GLN A 528 -5.60 -5.10 1.44
CA GLN A 528 -6.60 -4.27 0.77
C GLN A 528 -6.38 -2.78 1.06
N GLU A 529 -6.16 -2.44 2.33
CA GLU A 529 -5.89 -1.07 2.77
C GLU A 529 -4.52 -0.59 2.34
N SER A 530 -3.51 -1.46 2.42
CA SER A 530 -2.17 -1.18 1.88
C SER A 530 -2.22 -0.85 0.39
N PHE A 531 -3.06 -1.52 -0.41
CA PHE A 531 -3.25 -1.19 -1.83
C PHE A 531 -4.00 0.12 -2.03
N ALA A 532 -4.94 0.46 -1.15
CA ALA A 532 -5.64 1.74 -1.18
C ALA A 532 -4.70 2.91 -0.86
N VAL A 533 -3.87 2.77 0.18
CA VAL A 533 -2.83 3.73 0.55
C VAL A 533 -1.79 3.89 -0.55
N ASP A 534 -1.35 2.79 -1.17
CA ASP A 534 -0.44 2.83 -2.32
C ASP A 534 -1.06 3.61 -3.49
N ALA A 535 -2.32 3.34 -3.84
CA ALA A 535 -3.00 4.03 -4.93
C ALA A 535 -3.24 5.53 -4.67
N MET A 536 -3.55 5.91 -3.43
CA MET A 536 -3.85 7.29 -3.04
C MET A 536 -2.57 8.11 -2.80
N TYR A 537 -1.68 7.61 -1.96
CA TYR A 537 -0.52 8.34 -1.45
C TYR A 537 0.79 7.93 -2.15
N GLY A 538 0.83 6.83 -2.89
CA GLY A 538 2.07 6.28 -3.45
C GLY A 538 3.02 5.74 -2.39
N ILE A 539 2.48 5.29 -1.24
CA ILE A 539 3.24 4.78 -0.10
C ILE A 539 3.22 3.25 -0.09
N ASP A 540 4.41 2.66 -0.07
CA ASP A 540 4.62 1.22 -0.09
C ASP A 540 4.99 0.72 1.32
N TYR A 541 3.97 0.38 2.12
CA TYR A 541 4.18 -0.10 3.49
C TYR A 541 5.05 -1.35 3.56
N TYR A 542 4.99 -2.23 2.56
CA TYR A 542 5.81 -3.44 2.52
C TYR A 542 7.29 -3.11 2.36
N ALA A 543 7.62 -2.19 1.44
CA ALA A 543 8.99 -1.69 1.26
C ALA A 543 9.51 -1.00 2.53
N LEU A 544 8.71 -0.12 3.13
CA LEU A 544 9.08 0.60 4.36
C LEU A 544 9.31 -0.37 5.52
N TYR A 545 8.41 -1.34 5.73
CA TYR A 545 8.54 -2.33 6.79
C TYR A 545 9.80 -3.19 6.65
N MET A 546 10.14 -3.63 5.43
CA MET A 546 11.36 -4.39 5.16
C MET A 546 12.63 -3.57 5.43
N LEU A 547 12.66 -2.30 5.01
CA LEU A 547 13.81 -1.43 5.24
C LEU A 547 13.97 -1.08 6.73
N LEU A 548 12.88 -0.84 7.45
CA LEU A 548 12.88 -0.58 8.89
C LEU A 548 13.39 -1.80 9.69
N ALA A 549 12.94 -3.00 9.31
CA ALA A 549 13.45 -4.24 9.92
C ALA A 549 14.96 -4.42 9.72
N ALA A 550 15.46 -4.09 8.52
CA ALA A 550 16.89 -4.14 8.23
C ALA A 550 17.70 -3.04 8.95
N GLN A 551 17.19 -1.81 8.98
CA GLN A 551 17.88 -0.65 9.58
C GLN A 551 18.23 -0.92 11.04
N ARG A 552 17.31 -1.50 11.80
CA ARG A 552 17.48 -1.73 13.23
C ARG A 552 18.46 -2.86 13.56
N ALA A 553 18.60 -3.81 12.64
CA ALA A 553 19.46 -4.97 12.76
C ALA A 553 20.83 -4.81 12.05
N CYS A 554 21.06 -3.68 11.36
CA CYS A 554 22.32 -3.33 10.73
C CYS A 554 23.39 -2.91 11.77
N MET A 555 24.61 -3.44 11.62
CA MET A 555 25.73 -3.14 12.54
C MET A 555 26.65 -2.01 12.07
N ARG A 556 26.61 -1.64 10.77
CA ARG A 556 27.49 -0.60 10.21
C ARG A 556 26.76 0.73 10.13
N GLU A 557 27.34 1.75 10.75
CA GLU A 557 26.78 3.11 10.77
C GLU A 557 26.54 3.67 9.35
N SER A 558 27.46 3.37 8.41
CA SER A 558 27.31 3.78 7.01
C SER A 558 26.08 3.17 6.33
N ASP A 559 25.76 1.90 6.62
CA ASP A 559 24.59 1.25 6.04
C ASP A 559 23.30 1.80 6.67
N ARG A 560 23.33 2.07 7.98
CA ARG A 560 22.22 2.65 8.72
C ARG A 560 21.80 4.01 8.12
N ALA A 561 22.77 4.89 7.85
CA ALA A 561 22.51 6.19 7.24
C ALA A 561 21.88 6.06 5.84
N VAL A 562 22.33 5.10 5.03
CA VAL A 562 21.75 4.85 3.70
C VAL A 562 20.33 4.28 3.80
N LEU A 563 20.07 3.39 4.76
CA LEU A 563 18.74 2.84 5.01
C LEU A 563 17.77 3.90 5.51
N GLU A 564 18.20 4.77 6.43
CA GLU A 564 17.39 5.90 6.89
C GLU A 564 17.04 6.84 5.73
N ALA A 565 18.01 7.20 4.88
CA ALA A 565 17.74 8.01 3.69
C ALA A 565 16.73 7.33 2.74
N ALA A 566 16.84 6.01 2.56
CA ALA A 566 15.89 5.23 1.75
C ALA A 566 14.47 5.23 2.35
N ILE A 567 14.36 5.00 3.66
CA ILE A 567 13.09 4.98 4.40
C ILE A 567 12.41 6.34 4.29
N ARG A 568 13.13 7.42 4.59
CA ARG A 568 12.61 8.79 4.49
C ARG A 568 12.20 9.14 3.06
N ALA A 569 12.96 8.73 2.05
CA ALA A 569 12.62 8.97 0.65
C ALA A 569 11.33 8.26 0.20
N LEU A 570 11.06 7.06 0.72
CA LEU A 570 9.85 6.29 0.40
C LEU A 570 8.64 6.67 1.26
N ALA A 571 8.85 7.33 2.39
CA ALA A 571 7.78 7.79 3.29
C ALA A 571 7.14 9.12 2.84
N VAL A 572 7.65 9.77 1.79
CA VAL A 572 7.03 11.00 1.25
C VAL A 572 5.85 10.62 0.34
N PRO A 573 4.61 11.06 0.64
CA PRO A 573 3.47 10.80 -0.22
C PRO A 573 3.52 11.67 -1.48
N VAL A 574 2.75 11.31 -2.51
CA VAL A 574 2.50 12.20 -3.65
C VAL A 574 1.82 13.50 -3.16
N GLU A 575 2.01 14.61 -3.85
CA GLU A 575 1.43 15.90 -3.44
C GLU A 575 -0.11 15.84 -3.33
N PRO A 576 -0.75 16.54 -2.38
CA PRO A 576 -2.20 16.52 -2.18
C PRO A 576 -3.03 16.84 -3.43
N SER A 577 -2.48 17.63 -4.36
CA SER A 577 -3.09 17.93 -5.66
C SER A 577 -3.21 16.72 -6.60
N HIS A 578 -2.61 15.59 -6.26
CA HIS A 578 -2.61 14.33 -7.02
C HIS A 578 -3.06 13.13 -6.17
N GLN A 579 -3.54 13.37 -4.94
CA GLN A 579 -4.07 12.33 -4.05
C GLN A 579 -5.57 12.13 -4.28
N TYR A 580 -5.90 11.13 -5.08
CA TYR A 580 -7.30 10.75 -5.33
C TYR A 580 -7.77 9.77 -4.26
N GLY A 581 -8.83 10.15 -3.53
CA GLY A 581 -9.38 9.35 -2.43
C GLY A 581 -9.80 7.94 -2.87
N THR A 582 -9.74 7.00 -1.94
CA THR A 582 -10.06 5.59 -2.16
C THR A 582 -11.13 5.09 -1.20
N HIS A 583 -11.86 4.05 -1.59
CA HIS A 583 -12.89 3.43 -0.78
C HIS A 583 -12.74 1.91 -0.83
N LEU A 584 -12.54 1.30 0.33
CA LEU A 584 -12.59 -0.13 0.54
C LEU A 584 -14.05 -0.53 0.75
N VAL A 585 -14.48 -1.57 0.05
CA VAL A 585 -15.84 -2.11 0.15
C VAL A 585 -15.73 -3.60 0.44
N PHE A 586 -16.29 -4.00 1.57
CA PHE A 586 -16.39 -5.40 1.98
C PHE A 586 -17.80 -5.92 1.69
N VAL A 587 -17.88 -7.12 1.12
CA VAL A 587 -19.12 -7.86 0.98
C VAL A 587 -19.00 -9.14 1.80
N SER A 588 -19.71 -9.21 2.92
CA SER A 588 -19.74 -10.38 3.79
C SER A 588 -20.81 -11.37 3.38
N ALA A 589 -20.61 -12.64 3.72
CA ALA A 589 -21.63 -13.66 3.52
C ALA A 589 -22.84 -13.41 4.42
N THR A 590 -24.03 -13.72 3.90
CA THR A 590 -25.30 -13.53 4.62
C THR A 590 -25.88 -14.82 5.20
N HIS A 591 -25.38 -15.98 4.76
CA HIS A 591 -25.77 -17.31 5.25
C HIS A 591 -24.65 -18.34 4.98
N GLY A 592 -24.78 -19.52 5.59
CA GLY A 592 -23.88 -20.66 5.39
C GLY A 592 -24.26 -21.52 4.18
N GLY A 593 -23.41 -22.47 3.83
CA GLY A 593 -23.58 -23.40 2.71
C GLY A 593 -22.29 -23.61 1.93
N ILE A 594 -22.41 -24.07 0.68
CA ILE A 594 -21.26 -24.29 -0.20
C ILE A 594 -21.16 -23.15 -1.21
N PHE A 595 -20.05 -22.41 -1.19
CA PHE A 595 -19.82 -21.33 -2.14
C PHE A 595 -19.73 -21.90 -3.57
N LYS A 596 -20.51 -21.32 -4.50
CA LYS A 596 -20.54 -21.75 -5.91
C LYS A 596 -19.81 -20.78 -6.80
N ARG A 597 -20.20 -19.51 -6.75
CA ARG A 597 -19.66 -18.47 -7.63
C ARG A 597 -19.94 -17.09 -7.07
N ALA A 598 -19.16 -16.13 -7.53
CA ALA A 598 -19.46 -14.71 -7.41
C ALA A 598 -19.14 -13.99 -8.71
N GLU A 599 -19.91 -12.95 -9.01
CA GLU A 599 -19.72 -12.10 -10.18
C GLU A 599 -20.03 -10.64 -9.84
N LEU A 600 -19.20 -9.75 -10.36
CA LEU A 600 -19.51 -8.32 -10.41
C LEU A 600 -20.14 -8.03 -11.77
N LEU A 601 -21.42 -7.65 -11.80
CA LEU A 601 -22.08 -7.22 -13.04
C LEU A 601 -21.46 -5.91 -13.55
N PRO A 602 -21.49 -5.63 -14.87
CA PRO A 602 -20.90 -4.43 -15.44
C PRO A 602 -21.34 -3.17 -14.70
N THR A 603 -20.38 -2.42 -14.19
CA THR A 603 -20.63 -1.21 -13.41
C THR A 603 -19.56 -0.17 -13.70
N ASP A 604 -19.96 1.10 -13.75
CA ASP A 604 -19.07 2.22 -14.07
C ASP A 604 -18.36 2.70 -12.80
N VAL A 605 -17.30 1.96 -12.43
CA VAL A 605 -16.46 2.24 -11.27
C VAL A 605 -14.98 2.23 -11.68
N ASN A 606 -14.22 3.15 -11.12
CA ASN A 606 -12.77 3.16 -11.30
C ASN A 606 -12.12 2.22 -10.28
N MET A 607 -11.98 0.96 -10.68
CA MET A 607 -11.45 -0.11 -9.85
C MET A 607 -9.92 -0.07 -9.78
N VAL A 608 -9.37 -0.04 -8.57
CA VAL A 608 -7.93 -0.24 -8.33
C VAL A 608 -7.63 -1.72 -8.20
N TRP A 609 -8.44 -2.43 -7.40
CA TRP A 609 -8.26 -3.84 -7.10
C TRP A 609 -9.58 -4.43 -6.63
N TRP A 610 -9.86 -5.69 -6.95
CA TRP A 610 -10.91 -6.46 -6.30
C TRP A 610 -10.65 -7.95 -6.39
N ARG A 611 -11.26 -8.71 -5.47
CA ARG A 611 -11.16 -10.17 -5.45
C ARG A 611 -12.28 -10.81 -4.65
N THR A 612 -12.65 -12.03 -5.05
CA THR A 612 -13.42 -12.97 -4.23
C THR A 612 -12.48 -13.67 -3.24
N MET A 613 -12.89 -13.76 -1.97
CA MET A 613 -12.11 -14.37 -0.88
C MET A 613 -12.40 -15.86 -0.69
N LEU A 614 -13.38 -16.40 -1.44
CA LEU A 614 -13.83 -17.78 -1.43
C LEU A 614 -13.59 -18.44 -2.79
N GLN A 615 -13.35 -19.74 -2.79
CA GLN A 615 -13.24 -20.60 -3.96
C GLN A 615 -14.46 -21.52 -4.10
N GLU A 616 -14.79 -21.89 -5.33
CA GLU A 616 -15.89 -22.84 -5.58
C GLU A 616 -15.68 -24.13 -4.77
N GLY A 617 -16.68 -24.51 -4.00
CA GLY A 617 -16.64 -25.68 -3.12
C GLY A 617 -16.30 -25.35 -1.66
N ASP A 618 -15.87 -24.13 -1.33
CA ASP A 618 -15.64 -23.72 0.05
C ASP A 618 -16.91 -23.88 0.89
N ILE A 619 -16.76 -24.54 2.04
CA ILE A 619 -17.85 -24.78 2.97
C ILE A 619 -17.85 -23.68 4.02
N MET A 620 -19.00 -23.05 4.17
CA MET A 620 -19.23 -21.99 5.13
C MET A 620 -20.23 -22.41 6.18
N GLU A 621 -19.82 -22.33 7.44
CA GLU A 621 -20.77 -22.34 8.54
C GLU A 621 -21.63 -21.09 8.47
N ASP A 622 -22.90 -21.21 8.89
CA ASP A 622 -23.80 -20.07 8.93
C ASP A 622 -23.20 -18.98 9.85
N PRO A 623 -22.95 -17.76 9.33
CA PRO A 623 -22.42 -16.65 10.13
C PRO A 623 -23.24 -16.38 11.41
N LYS A 624 -24.56 -16.64 11.35
CA LYS A 624 -25.47 -16.47 12.49
C LYS A 624 -25.20 -17.48 13.61
N ILE A 625 -24.60 -18.63 13.29
CA ILE A 625 -24.26 -19.70 14.24
C ILE A 625 -22.79 -19.58 14.67
N SER A 626 -21.87 -19.41 13.72
CA SER A 626 -20.44 -19.37 14.00
C SER A 626 -19.98 -18.06 14.64
N HIS A 627 -20.79 -17.00 14.50
CA HIS A 627 -20.43 -15.62 14.83
C HIS A 627 -19.17 -15.13 14.11
N LYS A 628 -18.94 -15.67 12.91
CA LYS A 628 -17.88 -15.27 11.99
C LYS A 628 -18.53 -14.80 10.69
N TRP A 629 -18.23 -13.57 10.28
CA TRP A 629 -18.68 -13.01 9.02
C TRP A 629 -17.52 -12.94 8.03
N PRO A 630 -17.17 -14.05 7.37
CA PRO A 630 -16.11 -14.02 6.38
C PRO A 630 -16.55 -13.15 5.20
N PHE A 631 -15.59 -12.41 4.65
CA PHE A 631 -15.79 -11.68 3.42
C PHE A 631 -15.96 -12.68 2.27
N VAL A 632 -16.97 -12.44 1.42
CA VAL A 632 -17.11 -13.09 0.11
C VAL A 632 -16.22 -12.38 -0.90
N ALA A 633 -16.18 -11.05 -0.86
CA ALA A 633 -15.35 -10.25 -1.76
C ALA A 633 -14.93 -8.91 -1.13
N CYS A 634 -13.81 -8.39 -1.61
CA CYS A 634 -13.27 -7.09 -1.25
C CYS A 634 -12.99 -6.28 -2.52
N PHE A 635 -13.22 -4.97 -2.46
CA PHE A 635 -12.99 -4.04 -3.56
C PHE A 635 -12.26 -2.80 -3.05
N VAL A 636 -11.41 -2.22 -3.91
CA VAL A 636 -10.77 -0.92 -3.72
C VAL A 636 -11.08 -0.10 -4.97
N VAL A 637 -11.84 0.98 -4.80
CA VAL A 637 -12.12 1.96 -5.85
C VAL A 637 -11.45 3.29 -5.55
N GLN A 638 -11.17 4.08 -6.58
CA GLN A 638 -10.50 5.37 -6.46
C GLN A 638 -11.25 6.46 -7.21
N ALA A 639 -11.33 7.65 -6.62
CA ALA A 639 -11.95 8.83 -7.22
C ALA A 639 -11.21 9.28 -8.48
N THR A 640 -11.92 9.86 -9.44
CA THR A 640 -11.32 10.59 -10.56
C THR A 640 -11.20 12.09 -10.29
N THR A 641 -11.85 12.56 -9.22
CA THR A 641 -11.84 13.96 -8.76
C THR A 641 -11.23 14.09 -7.35
N LEU A 642 -10.81 15.30 -6.99
CA LEU A 642 -10.18 15.60 -5.70
C LEU A 642 -11.19 16.10 -4.65
N GLY A 643 -10.78 16.05 -3.38
CA GLY A 643 -11.51 16.64 -2.25
C GLY A 643 -12.90 16.04 -2.06
N GLU A 644 -13.86 16.88 -1.64
CA GLU A 644 -15.22 16.45 -1.31
C GLU A 644 -15.94 15.78 -2.49
N LYS A 645 -15.74 16.27 -3.73
CA LYS A 645 -16.30 15.63 -4.93
C LYS A 645 -15.78 14.21 -5.11
N GLY A 646 -14.48 14.00 -4.87
CA GLY A 646 -13.86 12.69 -4.95
C GLY A 646 -14.41 11.73 -3.89
N ARG A 647 -14.65 12.21 -2.67
CA ARG A 647 -15.29 11.42 -1.62
C ARG A 647 -16.69 10.96 -2.00
N GLU A 648 -17.53 11.88 -2.49
CA GLU A 648 -18.88 11.52 -2.96
C GLU A 648 -18.86 10.55 -4.14
N GLU A 649 -17.87 10.70 -5.02
CA GLU A 649 -17.66 9.80 -6.14
C GLU A 649 -17.36 8.36 -5.68
N VAL A 650 -16.41 8.15 -4.77
CA VAL A 650 -16.07 6.80 -4.29
C VAL A 650 -17.16 6.18 -3.43
N LYS A 651 -17.92 6.99 -2.67
CA LYS A 651 -19.12 6.53 -1.95
C LYS A 651 -20.16 5.97 -2.92
N ARG A 652 -20.47 6.71 -3.98
CA ARG A 652 -21.37 6.26 -5.05
C ARG A 652 -20.86 4.99 -5.73
N MET A 653 -19.57 4.89 -6.02
CA MET A 653 -18.97 3.66 -6.59
C MET A 653 -19.15 2.46 -5.65
N GLY A 654 -18.97 2.65 -4.33
CA GLY A 654 -19.20 1.58 -3.36
C GLY A 654 -20.65 1.12 -3.26
N GLN A 655 -21.62 2.04 -3.38
CA GLN A 655 -23.04 1.69 -3.49
C GLN A 655 -23.32 0.89 -4.76
N LEU A 656 -22.77 1.30 -5.90
CA LEU A 656 -22.91 0.60 -7.17
C LEU A 656 -22.35 -0.83 -7.10
N ILE A 657 -21.20 -1.04 -6.45
CA ILE A 657 -20.64 -2.38 -6.23
C ILE A 657 -21.61 -3.24 -5.42
N ARG A 658 -22.11 -2.75 -4.28
CA ARG A 658 -23.07 -3.50 -3.45
C ARG A 658 -24.35 -3.83 -4.22
N GLN A 659 -24.82 -2.92 -5.07
CA GLN A 659 -26.01 -3.13 -5.91
C GLN A 659 -25.79 -4.11 -7.06
N ASN A 660 -24.57 -4.28 -7.56
CA ASN A 660 -24.27 -5.06 -8.78
C ASN A 660 -23.45 -6.34 -8.54
N PHE A 661 -22.91 -6.52 -7.34
CA PHE A 661 -22.23 -7.76 -6.97
C PHE A 661 -23.24 -8.84 -6.60
N ARG A 662 -23.03 -10.04 -7.13
CA ARG A 662 -23.88 -11.22 -6.89
C ARG A 662 -23.00 -12.38 -6.49
N TYR A 663 -23.45 -13.17 -5.53
CA TYR A 663 -22.81 -14.42 -5.15
C TYR A 663 -23.86 -15.48 -4.83
N ASP A 664 -23.45 -16.75 -4.91
CA ASP A 664 -24.29 -17.90 -4.68
C ASP A 664 -23.60 -18.85 -3.68
N ILE A 665 -24.33 -19.17 -2.62
CA ILE A 665 -23.98 -20.16 -1.61
C ILE A 665 -25.18 -21.12 -1.57
N SER A 666 -24.94 -22.41 -1.77
CA SER A 666 -26.02 -23.42 -1.88
C SER A 666 -26.19 -24.26 -0.63
#